data_AF-A0A351G1N8-F1
#
_entry.id   AF-A0A351G1N8-F1
#
_cell.length_a   1.000
_cell.length_b   1.000
_cell.length_c   1.000
_cell.angle_alpha   90.00
_cell.angle_beta   90.00
_cell.angle_gamma   90.00
#
_symmetry.space_group_name_H-M   'P 1'
#
loop_
_entity.id
_entity.type
_entity.pdbx_description
1 polymer ?
#
loop_
_entity_poly.entity_id
_entity_poly.type
_entity_poly.pdbx_seq_one_letter_code
_entity_poly.pdbx_strand_id
1 'polypeptide(L)'
;MQETFSHLTAQSKPAKFAAPYESLFKVIWNFVAALSIGLFVLGWPLRFQELLSPSDGIAAGLEKAGVSTTLWALGMLGTETTLMLTCSVLGIMLYFQRRKEVVIFVTSLLLILFGTGILNVLDALIAAYAQFEPVVLFLKACLWSLLLLFFYIFPNGKFEQAWSRWSYAGWLVFTWGWFFFPASLHNPTQIGVFNHEGVFLAYFLWLLSGVYLLYNRSQKSATYEERQQTKWVISGIAGAVLITFLEEIPSTIDHSLVDHSTPGGIDYALISTLIFTMGVLLVPMGIAFSIYRKRLWQIDYLINRSLVHALMGLLILVFSVAVFILLTGVLRSNLDAAIDWLAVLITAVLVAILYRPLNRSVQRLVDRRVFGIQIKYKQNSQVASQVLKAASNWHNTSVGRYKIEKSLHRGKTGWVYSGIEITTGATVAVKFLHPHLALIPEYRKAFVAEAKILSELDHPNIIRLLDYGEEDETTCYIVMEYISDLTLANRLKDGKQLDFQEAKYFLSQLADALDYAHRQGVIHLDIKPSNILLRKDSASPFGFVPILTDFGISKPNNQKPSADFNEVTGTFDYISPEQIMRPNALDSRADIYALGVLAYKMVTGQLPFSANQTAALLIAHINQPPPNPLSINPDLPAKTAFAILNAMAKEPSQRFENAKGFVEGFA
;
A
#
# COMPACT_ATOMS: atom_id res chain seq x y z
N MET A 1 8.93 -15.91 31.58
CA MET A 1 8.78 -14.98 30.43
C MET A 1 8.45 -15.68 29.11
N GLN A 2 8.76 -16.97 28.90
CA GLN A 2 8.37 -17.70 27.68
C GLN A 2 6.88 -18.11 27.64
N GLU A 3 6.24 -18.45 28.78
CA GLU A 3 4.80 -18.78 28.81
C GLU A 3 3.87 -17.57 28.72
N THR A 4 4.36 -16.37 29.06
CA THR A 4 3.58 -15.13 28.95
C THR A 4 3.56 -14.58 27.51
N PHE A 5 4.51 -14.99 26.66
CA PHE A 5 4.60 -14.61 25.25
C PHE A 5 3.84 -15.55 24.29
N SER A 6 3.55 -16.79 24.70
CA SER A 6 2.75 -17.73 23.89
C SER A 6 1.28 -17.30 23.77
N HIS A 7 0.73 -16.65 24.80
CA HIS A 7 -0.64 -16.12 24.76
C HIS A 7 -0.80 -14.85 23.90
N LEU A 8 0.28 -14.13 23.60
CA LEU A 8 0.25 -12.94 22.73
C LEU A 8 0.47 -13.26 21.23
N THR A 9 0.85 -14.50 20.90
CA THR A 9 1.22 -14.92 19.53
C THR A 9 0.24 -15.90 18.89
N ALA A 10 -0.87 -16.25 19.55
CA ALA A 10 -1.96 -17.00 18.93
C ALA A 10 -2.76 -16.11 17.96
N GLN A 11 -2.14 -15.70 16.85
CA GLN A 11 -2.86 -15.07 15.73
C GLN A 11 -3.87 -16.08 15.18
N SER A 12 -5.16 -15.74 15.26
CA SER A 12 -6.21 -16.55 14.65
C SER A 12 -6.02 -16.55 13.13
N LYS A 13 -5.53 -17.68 12.57
CA LYS A 13 -5.40 -17.81 11.11
C LYS A 13 -6.80 -17.76 10.48
N PRO A 14 -7.01 -16.95 9.43
CA PRO A 14 -8.31 -16.85 8.76
C PRO A 14 -8.73 -18.20 8.19
N ALA A 15 -10.03 -18.49 8.20
CA ALA A 15 -10.57 -19.71 7.63
C ALA A 15 -10.27 -19.77 6.12
N LYS A 16 -9.75 -20.91 5.67
CA LYS A 16 -9.48 -21.18 4.26
C LYS A 16 -10.32 -22.34 3.78
N PHE A 17 -10.68 -22.32 2.50
CA PHE A 17 -11.30 -23.47 1.87
C PHE A 17 -10.32 -24.65 1.81
N ALA A 18 -10.85 -25.86 1.96
CA ALA A 18 -10.08 -27.06 1.67
C ALA A 18 -9.81 -27.16 0.16
N ALA A 19 -8.64 -27.66 -0.21
CA ALA A 19 -8.16 -27.76 -1.60
C ALA A 19 -9.17 -28.35 -2.62
N PRO A 20 -9.99 -29.37 -2.29
CA PRO A 20 -10.92 -29.97 -3.27
C PRO A 20 -12.04 -29.02 -3.72
N TYR A 21 -12.38 -28.01 -2.92
CA TYR A 21 -13.50 -27.11 -3.20
C TYR A 21 -13.06 -25.80 -3.88
N GLU A 22 -11.75 -25.55 -4.03
CA GLU A 22 -11.24 -24.29 -4.61
C GLU A 22 -11.71 -24.08 -6.06
N SER A 23 -11.76 -25.15 -6.86
CA SER A 23 -12.23 -25.11 -8.25
C SER A 23 -13.73 -24.81 -8.33
N LEU A 24 -14.54 -25.45 -7.49
CA LEU A 24 -15.98 -25.23 -7.43
C LEU A 24 -16.31 -23.78 -7.06
N PHE A 25 -15.67 -23.23 -6.03
CA PHE A 25 -15.89 -21.84 -5.63
C PHE A 25 -15.45 -20.85 -6.71
N LYS A 26 -14.39 -21.15 -7.47
CA LYS A 26 -14.01 -20.33 -8.62
C LYS A 26 -15.08 -20.31 -9.70
N VAL A 27 -15.68 -21.46 -10.02
CA VAL A 27 -16.77 -21.54 -11.00
C VAL A 27 -17.99 -20.75 -10.51
N ILE A 28 -18.39 -20.94 -9.25
CA ILE A 28 -19.52 -20.21 -8.64
C ILE A 28 -19.29 -18.71 -8.72
N TRP A 29 -18.11 -18.23 -8.33
CA TRP A 29 -17.81 -16.81 -8.34
C TRP A 29 -17.84 -16.21 -9.74
N ASN A 30 -17.20 -16.87 -10.71
CA ASN A 30 -17.20 -16.42 -12.10
C ASN A 30 -18.61 -16.38 -12.68
N PHE A 31 -19.42 -17.39 -12.38
CA PHE A 31 -20.81 -17.46 -12.82
C PHE A 31 -21.64 -16.31 -12.24
N VAL A 32 -21.60 -16.12 -10.92
CA VAL A 32 -22.34 -15.04 -10.26
C VAL A 32 -21.88 -13.68 -10.74
N ALA A 33 -20.57 -13.46 -10.89
CA ALA A 33 -20.02 -12.20 -11.36
C ALA A 33 -20.45 -11.88 -12.80
N ALA A 34 -20.34 -12.85 -13.71
CA ALA A 34 -20.77 -12.70 -15.09
C ALA A 34 -22.28 -12.51 -15.21
N LEU A 35 -23.07 -13.24 -14.42
CA LEU A 35 -24.53 -13.13 -14.40
C LEU A 35 -24.97 -11.76 -13.88
N SER A 36 -24.42 -11.30 -12.75
CA SER A 36 -24.70 -9.97 -12.19
C SER A 36 -24.39 -8.85 -13.19
N ILE A 37 -23.16 -8.83 -13.72
CA ILE A 37 -22.74 -7.78 -14.66
C ILE A 37 -23.56 -7.88 -15.96
N GLY A 38 -23.81 -9.09 -16.45
CA GLY A 38 -24.60 -9.32 -17.66
C GLY A 38 -26.04 -8.82 -17.54
N LEU A 39 -26.74 -9.14 -16.45
CA LEU A 39 -28.11 -8.66 -16.21
C LEU A 39 -28.16 -7.14 -16.06
N PHE A 40 -27.17 -6.53 -15.41
CA PHE A 40 -27.07 -5.08 -15.35
C PHE A 40 -26.91 -4.47 -16.75
N VAL A 41 -25.99 -4.99 -17.58
CA VAL A 41 -25.78 -4.51 -18.95
C VAL A 41 -27.02 -4.69 -19.82
N LEU A 42 -27.77 -5.79 -19.65
CA LEU A 42 -29.03 -6.03 -20.37
C LEU A 42 -30.16 -5.12 -19.90
N GLY A 43 -30.26 -4.86 -18.60
CA GLY A 43 -31.26 -3.97 -18.02
C GLY A 43 -30.98 -2.49 -18.27
N TRP A 44 -29.72 -2.11 -18.48
CA TRP A 44 -29.30 -0.71 -18.58
C TRP A 44 -30.05 0.08 -19.67
N PRO A 45 -30.19 -0.40 -20.93
CA PRO A 45 -30.97 0.30 -21.96
C PRO A 45 -32.46 0.36 -21.63
N LEU A 46 -33.00 -0.65 -20.96
CA LEU A 46 -34.42 -0.72 -20.58
C LEU A 46 -34.72 0.31 -19.50
N ARG A 47 -33.84 0.40 -18.49
CA ARG A 47 -33.91 1.42 -17.45
C ARG A 47 -33.76 2.83 -18.03
N PHE A 48 -32.87 3.00 -19.01
CA PHE A 48 -32.75 4.28 -19.72
C PHE A 48 -34.04 4.66 -20.44
N GLN A 49 -34.67 3.72 -21.15
CA GLN A 49 -35.95 3.96 -21.84
C GLN A 49 -37.09 4.27 -20.87
N GLU A 50 -37.15 3.56 -19.75
CA GLU A 50 -38.12 3.84 -18.68
C GLU A 50 -37.97 5.29 -18.16
N LEU A 51 -36.73 5.72 -17.91
CA LEU A 51 -36.43 7.08 -17.43
C LEU A 51 -36.68 8.17 -18.49
N LEU A 52 -36.71 7.82 -19.78
CA LEU A 52 -37.10 8.75 -20.86
C LEU A 52 -38.60 9.04 -20.91
N SER A 53 -39.41 8.18 -20.27
CA SER A 53 -40.86 8.34 -20.17
C SER A 53 -41.28 8.54 -18.70
N PRO A 54 -40.86 9.64 -18.06
CA PRO A 54 -41.17 9.90 -16.66
C PRO A 54 -42.67 10.12 -16.45
N SER A 55 -43.14 9.94 -15.21
CA SER A 55 -44.54 10.22 -14.84
C SER A 55 -44.92 11.68 -15.12
N ASP A 56 -46.21 11.95 -15.32
CA ASP A 56 -46.73 13.28 -15.70
C ASP A 56 -46.24 14.40 -14.76
N GLY A 57 -46.12 14.11 -13.46
CA GLY A 57 -45.57 15.04 -12.48
C GLY A 57 -44.10 15.37 -12.76
N ILE A 58 -43.25 14.36 -12.93
CA ILE A 58 -41.81 14.55 -13.21
C ILE A 58 -41.62 15.22 -14.58
N ALA A 59 -42.40 14.83 -15.60
CA ALA A 59 -42.35 15.46 -16.92
C ALA A 59 -42.66 16.96 -16.86
N ALA A 60 -43.71 17.34 -16.13
CA ALA A 60 -44.09 18.74 -15.93
C ALA A 60 -43.04 19.53 -15.13
N GLY A 61 -42.43 18.91 -14.12
CA GLY A 61 -41.33 19.51 -13.36
C GLY A 61 -40.08 19.74 -14.23
N LEU A 62 -39.71 18.76 -15.05
CA LEU A 62 -38.56 18.83 -15.97
C LEU A 62 -38.73 19.92 -17.02
N GLU A 63 -39.93 20.05 -17.60
CA GLU A 63 -40.27 21.11 -18.55
C GLU A 63 -40.13 22.49 -17.91
N LYS A 64 -40.73 22.69 -16.72
CA LYS A 64 -40.62 23.95 -15.97
C LYS A 64 -39.19 24.25 -15.52
N ALA A 65 -38.37 23.23 -15.29
CA ALA A 65 -36.97 23.37 -14.90
C ALA A 65 -36.02 23.55 -16.10
N GLY A 66 -36.49 23.48 -17.35
CA GLY A 66 -35.61 23.54 -18.53
C GLY A 66 -34.62 22.38 -18.63
N VAL A 67 -34.91 21.24 -17.97
CA VAL A 67 -34.07 20.04 -17.97
C VAL A 67 -34.64 19.04 -18.96
N SER A 68 -33.88 18.69 -20.00
CA SER A 68 -34.32 17.65 -20.93
C SER A 68 -34.47 16.30 -20.23
N THR A 69 -35.49 15.53 -20.59
CA THR A 69 -35.72 14.16 -20.09
C THR A 69 -34.51 13.24 -20.30
N THR A 70 -33.78 13.42 -21.40
CA THR A 70 -32.52 12.70 -21.66
C THR A 70 -31.45 12.98 -20.61
N LEU A 71 -31.30 14.25 -20.20
CA LEU A 71 -30.31 14.64 -19.19
C LEU A 71 -30.67 14.09 -17.81
N TRP A 72 -31.96 14.11 -17.45
CA TRP A 72 -32.48 13.48 -16.26
C TRP A 72 -32.19 11.97 -16.23
N ALA A 73 -32.53 11.27 -17.32
CA ALA A 73 -32.31 9.83 -17.45
C ALA A 73 -30.81 9.47 -17.32
N LEU A 74 -29.92 10.25 -17.93
CA LEU A 74 -28.47 10.05 -17.81
C LEU A 74 -27.97 10.31 -16.37
N GLY A 75 -28.50 11.31 -15.68
CA GLY A 75 -28.14 11.61 -14.28
C GLY A 75 -28.49 10.46 -13.34
N MET A 76 -29.75 10.01 -13.39
CA MET A 76 -30.26 8.91 -12.56
C MET A 76 -29.56 7.58 -12.88
N LEU A 77 -29.37 7.27 -14.15
CA LEU A 77 -28.69 6.03 -14.54
C LEU A 77 -27.18 6.09 -14.24
N GLY A 78 -26.59 7.28 -14.25
CA GLY A 78 -25.19 7.52 -13.90
C GLY A 78 -24.88 7.20 -12.44
N THR A 79 -25.78 7.54 -11.50
CA THR A 79 -25.59 7.19 -10.08
C THR A 79 -25.69 5.68 -9.86
N GLU A 80 -26.68 5.02 -10.47
CA GLU A 80 -26.84 3.56 -10.44
C GLU A 80 -25.60 2.85 -11.04
N THR A 81 -25.09 3.35 -12.17
CA THR A 81 -23.88 2.83 -12.83
C THR A 81 -22.63 3.01 -11.96
N THR A 82 -22.52 4.14 -11.25
CA THR A 82 -21.40 4.42 -10.34
C THR A 82 -21.37 3.43 -9.18
N LEU A 83 -22.53 3.16 -8.58
CA LEU A 83 -22.65 2.19 -7.50
C LEU A 83 -22.25 0.78 -7.98
N MET A 84 -22.82 0.35 -9.12
CA MET A 84 -22.51 -0.95 -9.72
C MET A 84 -21.02 -1.13 -10.01
N LEU A 85 -20.40 -0.16 -10.68
CA LEU A 85 -18.97 -0.21 -11.03
C LEU A 85 -18.09 -0.26 -9.78
N THR A 86 -18.37 0.60 -8.79
CA THR A 86 -17.57 0.65 -7.56
C THR A 86 -17.60 -0.69 -6.83
N CYS A 87 -18.80 -1.23 -6.63
CA CYS A 87 -19.03 -2.51 -5.97
C CYS A 87 -18.39 -3.69 -6.71
N SER A 88 -18.56 -3.74 -8.04
CA SER A 88 -17.99 -4.78 -8.89
C SER A 88 -16.46 -4.74 -8.89
N VAL A 89 -15.86 -3.57 -9.05
CA VAL A 89 -14.40 -3.42 -9.04
C VAL A 89 -13.83 -3.84 -7.69
N LEU A 90 -14.39 -3.34 -6.58
CA LEU A 90 -13.93 -3.71 -5.24
C LEU A 90 -14.06 -5.23 -5.00
N GLY A 91 -15.17 -5.83 -5.43
CA GLY A 91 -15.39 -7.28 -5.34
C GLY A 91 -14.39 -8.09 -6.15
N ILE A 92 -14.19 -7.74 -7.42
CA ILE A 92 -13.22 -8.38 -8.33
C ILE A 92 -11.81 -8.29 -7.76
N MET A 93 -11.39 -7.10 -7.31
CA MET A 93 -10.07 -6.89 -6.75
C MET A 93 -9.85 -7.75 -5.49
N LEU A 94 -10.83 -7.83 -4.58
CA LEU A 94 -10.75 -8.67 -3.38
C LEU A 94 -10.60 -10.15 -3.74
N TYR A 95 -11.36 -10.61 -4.74
CA TYR A 95 -11.33 -12.00 -5.19
C TYR A 95 -9.95 -12.41 -5.72
N PHE A 96 -9.38 -11.64 -6.64
CA PHE A 96 -8.08 -11.95 -7.24
C PHE A 96 -6.92 -11.90 -6.24
N GLN A 97 -7.05 -11.12 -5.17
CA GLN A 97 -6.02 -11.03 -4.15
C GLN A 97 -5.82 -12.34 -3.38
N ARG A 98 -6.89 -12.90 -2.79
CA ARG A 98 -6.83 -14.11 -1.94
C ARG A 98 -8.15 -14.88 -1.88
N ARG A 99 -8.67 -15.32 -3.03
CA ARG A 99 -9.87 -16.19 -3.14
C ARG A 99 -9.94 -17.40 -2.20
N LYS A 100 -8.80 -17.87 -1.66
CA LYS A 100 -8.74 -19.05 -0.78
C LYS A 100 -9.29 -18.81 0.63
N GLU A 101 -9.43 -17.56 1.06
CA GLU A 101 -9.96 -17.22 2.38
C GLU A 101 -11.49 -17.05 2.33
N VAL A 102 -12.19 -17.72 3.24
CA VAL A 102 -13.66 -17.79 3.24
C VAL A 102 -14.28 -16.40 3.33
N VAL A 103 -13.77 -15.56 4.24
CA VAL A 103 -14.27 -14.19 4.43
C VAL A 103 -14.06 -13.33 3.17
N ILE A 104 -12.95 -13.51 2.44
CA ILE A 104 -12.65 -12.74 1.23
C ILE A 104 -13.58 -13.17 0.09
N PHE A 105 -13.79 -14.47 -0.08
CA PHE A 105 -14.72 -15.00 -1.06
C PHE A 105 -16.14 -14.48 -0.82
N VAL A 106 -16.67 -14.65 0.40
CA VAL A 106 -18.01 -14.18 0.77
C VAL A 106 -18.14 -12.67 0.56
N THR A 107 -17.15 -11.90 1.02
CA THR A 107 -17.16 -10.44 0.87
C THR A 107 -17.11 -10.02 -0.60
N SER A 108 -16.30 -10.67 -1.42
CA SER A 108 -16.20 -10.33 -2.86
C SER A 108 -17.51 -10.58 -3.60
N LEU A 109 -18.18 -11.71 -3.33
CA LEU A 109 -19.46 -12.06 -3.93
C LEU A 109 -20.56 -11.11 -3.45
N LEU A 110 -20.57 -10.80 -2.15
CA LEU A 110 -21.45 -9.81 -1.54
C LEU A 110 -21.32 -8.46 -2.25
N LEU A 111 -20.10 -7.95 -2.45
CA LEU A 111 -19.90 -6.66 -3.10
C LEU A 111 -20.44 -6.64 -4.53
N ILE A 112 -20.18 -7.68 -5.33
CA ILE A 112 -20.71 -7.74 -6.70
C ILE A 112 -22.24 -7.77 -6.70
N LEU A 113 -22.83 -8.62 -5.86
CA LEU A 113 -24.28 -8.71 -5.74
C LEU A 113 -24.91 -7.42 -5.20
N PHE A 114 -24.23 -6.71 -4.31
CA PHE A 114 -24.68 -5.43 -3.74
C PHE A 114 -24.78 -4.36 -4.83
N GLY A 115 -23.81 -4.35 -5.76
CA GLY A 115 -23.83 -3.45 -6.92
C GLY A 115 -25.00 -3.70 -7.87
N THR A 116 -25.55 -4.91 -7.93
CA THR A 116 -26.68 -5.25 -8.81
C THR A 116 -28.03 -5.31 -8.13
N GLY A 117 -28.10 -5.81 -6.90
CA GLY A 117 -29.35 -6.23 -6.26
C GLY A 117 -30.14 -5.11 -5.59
N ILE A 118 -29.55 -3.92 -5.47
CA ILE A 118 -30.17 -2.72 -4.85
C ILE A 118 -30.59 -1.70 -5.93
N LEU A 119 -30.24 -1.94 -7.19
CA LEU A 119 -30.51 -1.02 -8.29
C LEU A 119 -31.84 -1.32 -8.99
N ASN A 120 -32.50 -0.27 -9.45
CA ASN A 120 -33.77 -0.36 -10.19
C ASN A 120 -33.58 -0.93 -11.61
N VAL A 121 -32.35 -1.01 -12.13
CA VAL A 121 -32.03 -1.60 -13.44
C VAL A 121 -32.61 -3.00 -13.61
N LEU A 122 -32.60 -3.82 -12.56
CA LEU A 122 -33.13 -5.18 -12.64
C LEU A 122 -34.66 -5.21 -12.62
N ASP A 123 -35.30 -4.25 -11.98
CA ASP A 123 -36.76 -4.15 -11.96
C ASP A 123 -37.28 -3.74 -13.36
N ALA A 124 -36.58 -2.84 -14.04
CA ALA A 124 -36.83 -2.52 -15.46
C ALA A 124 -36.68 -3.74 -16.38
N LEU A 125 -35.69 -4.61 -16.11
CA LEU A 125 -35.50 -5.85 -16.84
C LEU A 125 -36.66 -6.83 -16.64
N ILE A 126 -37.15 -6.99 -15.41
CA ILE A 126 -38.32 -7.82 -15.10
C ILE A 126 -39.56 -7.28 -15.80
N ALA A 127 -39.78 -5.96 -15.73
CA ALA A 127 -40.94 -5.32 -16.35
C ALA A 127 -41.00 -5.56 -17.86
N ALA A 128 -39.85 -5.54 -18.54
CA ALA A 128 -39.77 -5.84 -19.96
C ALA A 128 -39.80 -7.35 -20.28
N TYR A 129 -39.25 -8.19 -19.39
CA TYR A 129 -39.02 -9.61 -19.62
C TYR A 129 -39.26 -10.41 -18.34
N ALA A 130 -40.52 -10.73 -18.06
CA ALA A 130 -40.95 -11.45 -16.85
C ALA A 130 -40.20 -12.79 -16.64
N GLN A 131 -39.70 -13.44 -17.70
CA GLN A 131 -38.93 -14.68 -17.56
C GLN A 131 -37.63 -14.53 -16.74
N PHE A 132 -37.10 -13.30 -16.57
CA PHE A 132 -35.92 -13.06 -15.73
C PHE A 132 -36.25 -12.89 -14.24
N GLU A 133 -37.53 -12.76 -13.88
CA GLU A 133 -37.97 -12.55 -12.49
C GLU A 133 -37.40 -13.61 -11.52
N PRO A 134 -37.47 -14.92 -11.78
CA PRO A 134 -36.93 -15.92 -10.85
C PRO A 134 -35.41 -15.78 -10.65
N VAL A 135 -34.68 -15.37 -11.70
CA VAL A 135 -33.22 -15.19 -11.65
C VAL A 135 -32.86 -13.95 -10.84
N VAL A 136 -33.60 -12.85 -11.03
CA VAL A 136 -33.37 -11.62 -10.27
C VAL A 136 -33.73 -11.81 -8.79
N LEU A 137 -34.84 -12.47 -8.48
CA LEU A 137 -35.23 -12.82 -7.11
C LEU A 137 -34.19 -13.72 -6.44
N PHE A 138 -33.64 -14.69 -7.18
CA PHE A 138 -32.53 -15.52 -6.71
C PHE A 138 -31.30 -14.67 -6.32
N LEU A 139 -30.89 -13.72 -7.17
CA LEU A 139 -29.75 -12.85 -6.88
C LEU A 139 -30.01 -11.93 -5.68
N LYS A 140 -31.22 -11.37 -5.57
CA LYS A 140 -31.63 -10.57 -4.40
C LYS A 140 -31.58 -11.43 -3.12
N ALA A 141 -32.11 -12.65 -3.14
CA ALA A 141 -32.03 -13.58 -2.01
C ALA A 141 -30.58 -13.93 -1.62
N CYS A 142 -29.71 -14.16 -2.61
CA CYS A 142 -28.27 -14.36 -2.39
C CYS A 142 -27.60 -13.13 -1.77
N LEU A 143 -27.87 -11.93 -2.28
CA LEU A 143 -27.33 -10.68 -1.75
C LEU A 143 -27.61 -10.54 -0.26
N TRP A 144 -28.89 -10.61 0.12
CA TRP A 144 -29.29 -10.48 1.50
C TRP A 144 -28.63 -11.58 2.34
N SER A 145 -28.73 -12.85 1.93
CA SER A 145 -28.11 -13.98 2.63
C SER A 145 -26.60 -13.81 2.90
N LEU A 146 -25.87 -13.20 1.97
CA LEU A 146 -24.41 -12.99 2.08
C LEU A 146 -24.06 -11.76 2.91
N LEU A 147 -24.86 -10.70 2.83
CA LEU A 147 -24.72 -9.52 3.69
C LEU A 147 -24.80 -9.94 5.16
N LEU A 148 -25.70 -10.87 5.43
CA LEU A 148 -25.96 -11.41 6.75
C LEU A 148 -24.83 -12.34 7.18
N LEU A 149 -24.44 -13.28 6.31
CA LEU A 149 -23.31 -14.15 6.58
C LEU A 149 -22.04 -13.35 6.92
N PHE A 150 -21.80 -12.25 6.20
CA PHE A 150 -20.66 -11.37 6.42
C PHE A 150 -20.57 -10.89 7.86
N PHE A 151 -21.66 -10.38 8.46
CA PHE A 151 -21.63 -9.91 9.85
C PHE A 151 -21.31 -11.02 10.87
N TYR A 152 -21.71 -12.25 10.58
CA TYR A 152 -21.50 -13.40 11.47
C TYR A 152 -20.08 -13.96 11.40
N ILE A 153 -19.44 -13.89 10.23
CA ILE A 153 -18.12 -14.51 10.02
C ILE A 153 -16.96 -13.49 10.01
N PHE A 154 -17.23 -12.21 9.77
CA PHE A 154 -16.19 -11.18 9.72
C PHE A 154 -15.60 -10.89 11.11
N PRO A 155 -14.28 -10.71 11.25
CA PRO A 155 -13.24 -10.57 10.20
C PRO A 155 -12.52 -11.85 9.76
N ASN A 156 -12.66 -12.97 10.45
CA ASN A 156 -11.76 -14.13 10.28
C ASN A 156 -12.40 -15.32 9.52
N GLY A 157 -13.65 -15.21 9.10
CA GLY A 157 -14.36 -16.24 8.34
C GLY A 157 -14.93 -17.38 9.20
N LYS A 158 -15.04 -17.19 10.53
CA LYS A 158 -15.56 -18.21 11.46
C LYS A 158 -16.71 -17.65 12.30
N PHE A 159 -17.70 -18.51 12.56
CA PHE A 159 -18.69 -18.31 13.61
C PHE A 159 -18.02 -18.53 14.97
N GLU A 160 -17.95 -17.50 15.80
CA GLU A 160 -17.37 -17.61 17.15
C GLU A 160 -18.32 -18.28 18.16
N GLN A 161 -19.62 -18.01 18.06
CA GLN A 161 -20.61 -18.52 19.00
C GLN A 161 -21.46 -19.60 18.34
N ALA A 162 -21.66 -20.75 19.02
CA ALA A 162 -22.36 -21.89 18.43
C ALA A 162 -23.83 -21.58 18.04
N TRP A 163 -24.54 -20.79 18.86
CA TRP A 163 -25.93 -20.40 18.62
C TRP A 163 -26.08 -19.52 17.36
N SER A 164 -25.05 -18.75 17.01
CA SER A 164 -25.09 -17.83 15.88
C SER A 164 -25.24 -18.55 14.53
N ARG A 165 -24.83 -19.82 14.45
CA ARG A 165 -25.02 -20.68 13.27
C ARG A 165 -26.49 -21.01 13.04
N TRP A 166 -27.20 -21.36 14.12
CA TRP A 166 -28.63 -21.68 14.06
C TRP A 166 -29.47 -20.44 13.81
N SER A 167 -29.08 -19.30 14.38
CA SER A 167 -29.68 -18.01 14.05
C SER A 167 -29.54 -17.70 12.56
N TYR A 168 -28.32 -17.80 12.00
CA TYR A 168 -28.12 -17.58 10.57
C TYR A 168 -28.94 -18.56 9.70
N ALA A 169 -29.00 -19.83 10.06
CA ALA A 169 -29.79 -20.83 9.33
C ALA A 169 -31.28 -20.49 9.31
N GLY A 170 -31.87 -20.07 10.44
CA GLY A 170 -33.26 -19.63 10.51
C GLY A 170 -33.54 -18.44 9.61
N TRP A 171 -32.61 -17.48 9.58
CA TRP A 171 -32.74 -16.31 8.71
C TRP A 171 -32.53 -16.59 7.23
N LEU A 172 -31.68 -17.56 6.91
CA LEU A 172 -31.54 -18.05 5.53
C LEU A 172 -32.90 -18.58 5.06
N VAL A 173 -33.56 -19.43 5.85
CA VAL A 173 -34.89 -19.95 5.53
C VAL A 173 -35.92 -18.82 5.39
N PHE A 174 -35.90 -17.84 6.28
CA PHE A 174 -36.80 -16.68 6.20
C PHE A 174 -36.56 -15.84 4.92
N THR A 175 -35.31 -15.53 4.61
CA THR A 175 -34.93 -14.69 3.46
C THR A 175 -35.34 -15.35 2.14
N TRP A 176 -35.01 -16.63 2.00
CA TRP A 176 -35.37 -17.39 0.80
C TRP A 176 -36.87 -17.66 0.71
N GLY A 177 -37.52 -17.90 1.84
CA GLY A 177 -38.97 -17.91 1.92
C GLY A 177 -39.54 -16.63 1.35
N TRP A 178 -39.14 -15.47 1.86
CA TRP A 178 -39.67 -14.17 1.43
C TRP A 178 -39.59 -13.94 -0.09
N PHE A 179 -38.44 -14.22 -0.71
CA PHE A 179 -38.28 -14.00 -2.15
C PHE A 179 -38.99 -15.02 -3.05
N PHE A 180 -39.39 -16.19 -2.53
CA PHE A 180 -39.97 -17.27 -3.33
C PHE A 180 -41.35 -17.76 -2.84
N PHE A 181 -41.90 -17.18 -1.77
CA PHE A 181 -43.27 -17.44 -1.36
C PHE A 181 -44.27 -16.77 -2.32
N PRO A 182 -45.43 -17.39 -2.61
CA PRO A 182 -46.45 -16.81 -3.49
C PRO A 182 -46.90 -15.41 -3.02
N ALA A 183 -47.10 -14.50 -3.97
CA ALA A 183 -47.60 -13.14 -3.72
C ALA A 183 -48.95 -13.12 -2.98
N SER A 184 -49.75 -14.19 -3.04
CA SER A 184 -51.01 -14.33 -2.30
C SER A 184 -50.86 -14.31 -0.78
N LEU A 185 -49.67 -14.66 -0.25
CA LEU A 185 -49.35 -14.58 1.18
C LEU A 185 -48.78 -13.22 1.60
N HIS A 186 -48.44 -12.37 0.64
CA HIS A 186 -47.97 -10.99 0.86
C HIS A 186 -49.15 -10.01 0.96
N ASN A 187 -50.39 -10.51 0.94
CA ASN A 187 -51.60 -9.71 0.97
C ASN A 187 -51.80 -9.11 2.37
N PRO A 188 -51.84 -7.78 2.53
CA PRO A 188 -51.72 -7.11 3.83
C PRO A 188 -52.88 -7.33 4.80
N THR A 189 -53.93 -8.04 4.37
CA THR A 189 -55.20 -8.18 5.08
C THR A 189 -55.38 -9.51 5.83
N GLN A 190 -54.50 -10.50 5.69
CA GLN A 190 -54.74 -11.83 6.30
C GLN A 190 -53.75 -12.26 7.38
N ILE A 191 -52.50 -11.77 7.41
CA ILE A 191 -51.53 -12.08 8.48
C ILE A 191 -50.61 -10.87 8.71
N GLY A 192 -50.90 -10.05 9.72
CA GLY A 192 -50.23 -8.75 9.97
C GLY A 192 -48.72 -8.78 10.23
N VAL A 193 -48.08 -9.96 10.26
CA VAL A 193 -46.62 -10.13 10.40
C VAL A 193 -45.90 -10.10 9.05
N PHE A 194 -46.59 -10.36 7.93
CA PHE A 194 -46.02 -10.44 6.57
C PHE A 194 -46.29 -9.22 5.69
N ASN A 195 -46.80 -8.13 6.26
CA ASN A 195 -46.93 -6.86 5.55
C ASN A 195 -45.52 -6.29 5.27
N HIS A 196 -45.37 -5.52 4.18
CA HIS A 196 -44.08 -4.93 3.77
C HIS A 196 -43.34 -4.22 4.92
N GLU A 197 -44.07 -3.54 5.80
CA GLU A 197 -43.52 -2.85 6.97
C GLU A 197 -42.99 -3.79 8.07
N GLY A 198 -43.71 -4.88 8.36
CA GLY A 198 -43.32 -5.85 9.38
C GLY A 198 -42.05 -6.63 8.98
N VAL A 199 -41.93 -6.94 7.70
CA VAL A 199 -40.75 -7.60 7.15
C VAL A 199 -39.56 -6.65 7.08
N PHE A 200 -39.79 -5.39 6.69
CA PHE A 200 -38.74 -4.37 6.75
C PHE A 200 -38.23 -4.16 8.17
N LEU A 201 -39.12 -4.07 9.17
CA LEU A 201 -38.76 -3.96 10.58
C LEU A 201 -37.95 -5.19 11.06
N ALA A 202 -38.34 -6.40 10.62
CA ALA A 202 -37.61 -7.63 10.93
C ALA A 202 -36.18 -7.61 10.36
N TYR A 203 -36.00 -7.20 9.09
CA TYR A 203 -34.67 -7.02 8.49
C TYR A 203 -33.86 -5.91 9.19
N PHE A 204 -34.50 -4.81 9.58
CA PHE A 204 -33.84 -3.68 10.23
C PHE A 204 -33.33 -4.02 11.64
N LEU A 205 -34.21 -4.54 12.51
CA LEU A 205 -33.84 -5.00 13.85
C LEU A 205 -32.74 -6.06 13.80
N TRP A 206 -32.73 -6.85 12.73
CA TRP A 206 -31.75 -7.89 12.57
C TRP A 206 -30.40 -7.40 12.01
N LEU A 207 -30.40 -6.41 11.12
CA LEU A 207 -29.18 -5.71 10.70
C LEU A 207 -28.51 -5.03 11.90
N LEU A 208 -29.30 -4.43 12.81
CA LEU A 208 -28.82 -3.93 14.10
C LEU A 208 -28.21 -5.03 14.97
N SER A 209 -28.81 -6.23 15.00
CA SER A 209 -28.25 -7.37 15.72
C SER A 209 -26.91 -7.84 15.13
N GLY A 210 -26.77 -7.84 13.81
CA GLY A 210 -25.53 -8.16 13.10
C GLY A 210 -24.42 -7.15 13.41
N VAL A 211 -24.74 -5.86 13.41
CA VAL A 211 -23.82 -4.77 13.81
C VAL A 211 -23.45 -4.87 15.30
N TYR A 212 -24.41 -5.20 16.17
CA TYR A 212 -24.16 -5.45 17.58
C TYR A 212 -23.20 -6.62 17.79
N LEU A 213 -23.40 -7.74 17.10
CA LEU A 213 -22.50 -8.90 17.15
C LEU A 213 -21.10 -8.54 16.68
N LEU A 214 -20.99 -7.80 15.57
CA LEU A 214 -19.73 -7.29 15.05
C LEU A 214 -19.00 -6.41 16.09
N TYR A 215 -19.73 -5.49 16.73
CA TYR A 215 -19.20 -4.61 17.76
C TYR A 215 -18.79 -5.36 19.04
N ASN A 216 -19.66 -6.20 19.58
CA ASN A 216 -19.42 -7.02 20.78
C ASN A 216 -18.20 -7.93 20.60
N ARG A 217 -18.05 -8.51 19.40
CA ARG A 217 -16.88 -9.30 19.00
C ARG A 217 -15.59 -8.48 19.01
N SER A 218 -15.64 -7.25 18.49
CA SER A 218 -14.48 -6.36 18.53
C SER A 218 -14.02 -6.07 19.96
N GLN A 219 -14.95 -5.99 20.92
CA GLN A 219 -14.61 -5.72 22.31
C GLN A 219 -14.05 -6.96 23.04
N LYS A 220 -14.63 -8.14 22.85
CA LYS A 220 -14.38 -9.31 23.71
C LYS A 220 -13.15 -10.16 23.34
N SER A 221 -12.82 -10.34 22.06
CA SER A 221 -11.82 -11.36 21.68
C SER A 221 -11.03 -11.07 20.40
N ALA A 222 -11.18 -9.88 19.83
CA ALA A 222 -10.49 -9.50 18.61
C ALA A 222 -9.05 -9.02 18.89
N THR A 223 -8.10 -9.53 18.11
CA THR A 223 -6.73 -8.96 18.03
C THR A 223 -6.79 -7.46 17.71
N TYR A 224 -5.74 -6.70 18.04
CA TYR A 224 -5.69 -5.25 17.73
C TYR A 224 -6.04 -4.97 16.26
N GLU A 225 -5.61 -5.83 15.34
CA GLU A 225 -5.91 -5.75 13.92
C GLU A 225 -7.40 -5.96 13.62
N GLU A 226 -7.99 -7.05 14.10
CA GLU A 226 -9.40 -7.37 13.90
C GLU A 226 -10.31 -6.26 14.47
N ARG A 227 -9.95 -5.66 15.60
CA ARG A 227 -10.62 -4.46 16.15
C ARG A 227 -10.60 -3.29 15.18
N GLN A 228 -9.45 -3.04 14.54
CA GLN A 228 -9.32 -1.98 13.56
C GLN A 228 -10.11 -2.26 12.28
N GLN A 229 -10.19 -3.52 11.83
CA GLN A 229 -11.01 -3.90 10.67
C GLN A 229 -12.49 -3.65 10.95
N THR A 230 -12.97 -4.12 12.09
CA THR A 230 -14.36 -3.91 12.51
C THR A 230 -14.72 -2.43 12.64
N LYS A 231 -13.81 -1.59 13.15
CA LYS A 231 -14.04 -0.14 13.23
C LYS A 231 -14.33 0.49 11.87
N TRP A 232 -13.60 0.11 10.82
CA TRP A 232 -13.83 0.66 9.47
C TRP A 232 -15.17 0.24 8.87
N VAL A 233 -15.57 -1.02 9.09
CA VAL A 233 -16.90 -1.50 8.67
C VAL A 233 -18.00 -0.73 9.41
N ILE A 234 -17.88 -0.60 10.74
CA ILE A 234 -18.85 0.14 11.56
C ILE A 234 -18.91 1.61 11.16
N SER A 235 -17.77 2.25 10.91
CA SER A 235 -17.72 3.65 10.46
C SER A 235 -18.37 3.84 9.09
N GLY A 236 -18.17 2.90 8.15
CA GLY A 236 -18.83 2.93 6.84
C GLY A 236 -20.35 2.82 6.97
N ILE A 237 -20.83 1.89 7.80
CA ILE A 237 -22.28 1.70 8.07
C ILE A 237 -22.87 2.91 8.79
N ALA A 238 -22.22 3.40 9.85
CA ALA A 238 -22.69 4.58 10.59
C ALA A 238 -22.73 5.83 9.70
N GLY A 239 -21.74 6.00 8.83
CA GLY A 239 -21.73 7.08 7.84
C GLY A 239 -22.87 6.96 6.83
N ALA A 240 -23.14 5.75 6.31
CA ALA A 240 -24.25 5.50 5.40
C ALA A 240 -25.60 5.82 6.05
N VAL A 241 -25.84 5.30 7.27
CA VAL A 241 -27.07 5.57 8.04
C VAL A 241 -27.23 7.06 8.33
N LEU A 242 -26.16 7.75 8.73
CA LEU A 242 -26.21 9.18 8.98
C LEU A 242 -26.57 9.96 7.72
N ILE A 243 -25.98 9.63 6.57
CA ILE A 243 -26.25 10.33 5.31
C ILE A 243 -27.68 10.08 4.85
N THR A 244 -28.16 8.84 4.87
CA THR A 244 -29.56 8.54 4.54
C THR A 244 -30.52 9.25 5.49
N PHE A 245 -30.22 9.29 6.79
CA PHE A 245 -31.05 10.03 7.75
C PHE A 245 -31.05 11.54 7.48
N LEU A 246 -29.89 12.14 7.17
CA LEU A 246 -29.79 13.57 6.88
C LEU A 246 -30.48 13.96 5.56
N GLU A 247 -30.55 13.03 4.61
CA GLU A 247 -31.20 13.23 3.31
C GLU A 247 -32.75 13.29 3.41
N GLU A 248 -33.33 12.59 4.39
CA GLU A 248 -34.78 12.57 4.67
C GLU A 248 -35.28 13.75 5.52
N ILE A 249 -34.38 14.51 6.16
CA ILE A 249 -34.78 15.64 7.02
C ILE A 249 -35.46 16.77 6.22
N PRO A 250 -34.92 17.24 5.07
CA PRO A 250 -35.52 18.32 4.31
C PRO A 250 -36.95 18.01 3.82
N SER A 251 -37.21 16.80 3.30
CA SER A 251 -38.53 16.35 2.83
C SER A 251 -39.58 16.28 3.94
N THR A 252 -39.14 16.05 5.19
CA THR A 252 -40.00 16.02 6.38
C THR A 252 -40.34 17.43 6.89
N ILE A 253 -39.45 18.41 6.69
CA ILE A 253 -39.64 19.79 7.14
C ILE A 253 -40.47 20.58 6.13
N ASP A 254 -40.26 20.35 4.83
CA ASP A 254 -40.98 21.01 3.75
C ASP A 254 -41.41 19.99 2.70
N HIS A 255 -42.67 19.57 2.77
CA HIS A 255 -43.25 18.62 1.82
C HIS A 255 -43.34 19.16 0.39
N SER A 256 -43.23 20.48 0.17
CA SER A 256 -43.20 21.06 -1.18
C SER A 256 -41.91 20.72 -1.94
N LEU A 257 -40.83 20.38 -1.23
CA LEU A 257 -39.58 19.90 -1.83
C LEU A 257 -39.71 18.51 -2.48
N VAL A 258 -40.75 17.75 -2.13
CA VAL A 258 -41.02 16.42 -2.70
C VAL A 258 -42.00 16.50 -3.87
N ASP A 259 -42.55 17.68 -4.17
CA ASP A 259 -43.42 17.87 -5.33
C ASP A 259 -42.60 17.95 -6.63
N HIS A 260 -42.44 16.80 -7.27
CA HIS A 260 -41.72 16.66 -8.53
C HIS A 260 -42.37 17.40 -9.72
N SER A 261 -43.56 17.99 -9.56
CA SER A 261 -44.18 18.84 -10.58
C SER A 261 -43.65 20.28 -10.61
N THR A 262 -42.74 20.61 -9.68
CA THR A 262 -42.07 21.90 -9.56
C THR A 262 -40.57 21.79 -9.88
N PRO A 263 -39.92 22.89 -10.34
CA PRO A 263 -38.47 22.90 -10.55
C PRO A 263 -37.68 22.54 -9.29
N GLY A 264 -38.10 23.07 -8.14
CA GLY A 264 -37.45 22.80 -6.84
C GLY A 264 -37.53 21.32 -6.43
N GLY A 265 -38.64 20.64 -6.73
CA GLY A 265 -38.78 19.20 -6.46
C GLY A 265 -37.96 18.30 -7.39
N ILE A 266 -37.68 18.75 -8.62
CA ILE A 266 -36.74 18.06 -9.53
C ILE A 266 -35.30 18.24 -9.03
N ASP A 267 -34.93 19.46 -8.63
CA ASP A 267 -33.61 19.74 -8.07
C ASP A 267 -33.36 18.93 -6.79
N TYR A 268 -34.36 18.87 -5.91
CA TYR A 268 -34.29 18.05 -4.70
C TYR A 268 -34.13 16.56 -5.03
N ALA A 269 -34.92 16.00 -5.94
CA ALA A 269 -34.84 14.58 -6.31
C ALA A 269 -33.45 14.18 -6.84
N LEU A 270 -32.82 15.05 -7.64
CA LEU A 270 -31.46 14.81 -8.15
C LEU A 270 -30.42 14.86 -7.02
N ILE A 271 -30.48 15.87 -6.16
CA ILE A 271 -29.55 16.05 -5.05
C ILE A 271 -29.70 14.90 -4.05
N SER A 272 -30.93 14.55 -3.69
CA SER A 272 -31.29 13.41 -2.85
C SER A 272 -30.69 12.11 -3.38
N THR A 273 -30.89 11.81 -4.67
CA THR A 273 -30.35 10.59 -5.29
C THR A 273 -28.83 10.52 -5.24
N LEU A 274 -28.14 11.66 -5.43
CA LEU A 274 -26.69 11.73 -5.35
C LEU A 274 -26.19 11.51 -3.91
N ILE A 275 -26.80 12.19 -2.93
CA ILE A 275 -26.47 12.08 -1.50
C ILE A 275 -26.71 10.64 -1.03
N PHE A 276 -27.85 10.07 -1.38
CA PHE A 276 -28.20 8.68 -1.08
C PHE A 276 -27.16 7.72 -1.66
N THR A 277 -26.80 7.87 -2.93
CA THR A 277 -25.78 7.03 -3.59
C THR A 277 -24.42 7.15 -2.90
N MET A 278 -24.00 8.36 -2.52
CA MET A 278 -22.76 8.57 -1.75
C MET A 278 -22.81 7.90 -0.38
N GLY A 279 -23.95 7.97 0.31
CA GLY A 279 -24.19 7.31 1.59
C GLY A 279 -24.06 5.80 1.47
N VAL A 280 -24.77 5.20 0.51
CA VAL A 280 -24.75 3.76 0.25
C VAL A 280 -23.34 3.26 -0.09
N LEU A 281 -22.55 4.04 -0.82
CA LEU A 281 -21.15 3.71 -1.17
C LEU A 281 -20.20 3.63 0.04
N LEU A 282 -20.52 4.24 1.17
CA LEU A 282 -19.68 4.17 2.37
C LEU A 282 -19.60 2.75 2.95
N VAL A 283 -20.63 1.93 2.75
CA VAL A 283 -20.65 0.52 3.21
C VAL A 283 -19.62 -0.33 2.45
N PRO A 284 -19.68 -0.47 1.10
CA PRO A 284 -18.69 -1.25 0.36
C PRO A 284 -17.28 -0.68 0.48
N MET A 285 -17.12 0.65 0.59
CA MET A 285 -15.81 1.27 0.83
C MET A 285 -15.27 0.95 2.24
N GLY A 286 -16.10 1.02 3.28
CA GLY A 286 -15.72 0.66 4.65
C GLY A 286 -15.28 -0.79 4.76
N ILE A 287 -16.03 -1.70 4.10
CA ILE A 287 -15.69 -3.12 3.98
C ILE A 287 -14.36 -3.30 3.24
N ALA A 288 -14.19 -2.68 2.07
CA ALA A 288 -12.95 -2.78 1.31
C ALA A 288 -11.74 -2.25 2.12
N PHE A 289 -11.85 -1.07 2.73
CA PHE A 289 -10.77 -0.49 3.54
C PHE A 289 -10.41 -1.37 4.74
N SER A 290 -11.41 -1.99 5.38
CA SER A 290 -11.17 -2.92 6.50
C SER A 290 -10.29 -4.11 6.11
N ILE A 291 -10.40 -4.58 4.87
CA ILE A 291 -9.67 -5.73 4.35
C ILE A 291 -8.31 -5.31 3.76
N TYR A 292 -8.29 -4.24 2.95
CA TYR A 292 -7.07 -3.76 2.30
C TYR A 292 -6.02 -3.23 3.28
N ARG A 293 -6.43 -2.54 4.36
CA ARG A 293 -5.51 -1.98 5.36
C ARG A 293 -4.57 -3.02 5.97
N LYS A 294 -5.03 -4.27 6.14
CA LYS A 294 -4.25 -5.38 6.68
C LYS A 294 -3.15 -5.86 5.71
N ARG A 295 -3.32 -5.67 4.41
CA ARG A 295 -2.58 -6.45 3.39
C ARG A 295 -2.02 -5.69 2.21
N LEU A 296 -2.22 -4.37 2.16
CA LEU A 296 -1.42 -3.44 1.33
C LEU A 296 0.09 -3.51 1.61
N TRP A 297 0.50 -4.24 2.65
CA TRP A 297 1.90 -4.51 3.00
C TRP A 297 2.51 -5.73 2.29
N GLN A 298 1.71 -6.61 1.66
CA GLN A 298 2.18 -7.89 1.09
C GLN A 298 2.08 -8.01 -0.45
N ILE A 299 1.62 -6.98 -1.15
CA ILE A 299 1.59 -6.88 -2.63
C ILE A 299 2.12 -5.50 -3.00
N ASP A 300 2.95 -5.42 -4.05
CA ASP A 300 3.65 -4.21 -4.53
C ASP A 300 2.93 -2.91 -4.17
N TYR A 301 3.50 -2.24 -3.16
CA TYR A 301 3.01 -1.00 -2.57
C TYR A 301 2.75 0.08 -3.65
N LEU A 302 3.51 0.04 -4.74
CA LEU A 302 3.41 0.94 -5.89
C LEU A 302 2.23 0.60 -6.82
N ILE A 303 2.02 -0.68 -7.14
CA ILE A 303 0.94 -1.13 -8.06
C ILE A 303 -0.42 -0.90 -7.40
N ASN A 304 -0.55 -1.21 -6.11
CA ASN A 304 -1.81 -0.99 -5.40
C ASN A 304 -2.11 0.50 -5.17
N ARG A 305 -1.09 1.34 -4.94
CA ARG A 305 -1.28 2.78 -4.75
C ARG A 305 -1.65 3.48 -6.06
N SER A 306 -1.00 3.17 -7.16
CA SER A 306 -1.34 3.73 -8.48
C SER A 306 -2.72 3.28 -8.94
N LEU A 307 -3.09 2.02 -8.72
CA LEU A 307 -4.41 1.50 -9.06
C LEU A 307 -5.52 2.10 -8.20
N VAL A 308 -5.29 2.30 -6.89
CA VAL A 308 -6.22 3.02 -6.01
C VAL A 308 -6.37 4.49 -6.42
N HIS A 309 -5.29 5.17 -6.81
CA HIS A 309 -5.34 6.55 -7.29
C HIS A 309 -6.03 6.67 -8.66
N ALA A 310 -5.78 5.74 -9.57
CA ALA A 310 -6.45 5.68 -10.88
C ALA A 310 -7.95 5.42 -10.72
N LEU A 311 -8.32 4.49 -9.83
CA LEU A 311 -9.71 4.18 -9.54
C LEU A 311 -10.42 5.32 -8.81
N MET A 312 -9.80 5.96 -7.82
CA MET A 312 -10.36 7.15 -7.16
C MET A 312 -10.48 8.31 -8.16
N GLY A 313 -9.51 8.49 -9.06
CA GLY A 313 -9.59 9.47 -10.14
C GLY A 313 -10.78 9.20 -11.06
N LEU A 314 -11.02 7.94 -11.44
CA LEU A 314 -12.19 7.54 -12.23
C LEU A 314 -13.50 7.79 -11.48
N LEU A 315 -13.59 7.46 -10.19
CA LEU A 315 -14.78 7.70 -9.38
C LEU A 315 -15.06 9.20 -9.21
N ILE A 316 -14.03 10.01 -8.97
CA ILE A 316 -14.17 11.47 -8.88
C ILE A 316 -14.55 12.05 -10.24
N LEU A 317 -14.04 11.49 -11.35
CA LEU A 317 -14.44 11.89 -12.70
C LEU A 317 -15.92 11.60 -12.97
N VAL A 318 -16.38 10.37 -12.68
CA VAL A 318 -17.79 10.00 -12.84
C VAL A 318 -18.70 10.85 -11.94
N PHE A 319 -18.29 11.07 -10.69
CA PHE A 319 -18.98 11.97 -9.78
C PHE A 319 -19.00 13.42 -10.30
N SER A 320 -17.90 13.89 -10.86
CA SER A 320 -17.79 15.23 -11.44
C SER A 320 -18.68 15.41 -12.67
N VAL A 321 -18.84 14.35 -13.47
CA VAL A 321 -19.79 14.33 -14.60
C VAL A 321 -21.23 14.36 -14.10
N ALA A 322 -21.56 13.61 -13.04
CA ALA A 322 -22.87 13.65 -12.42
C ALA A 322 -23.18 15.06 -11.84
N VAL A 323 -22.25 15.63 -11.06
CA VAL A 323 -22.36 17.01 -10.52
C VAL A 323 -22.46 18.04 -11.65
N PHE A 324 -21.71 17.86 -12.74
CA PHE A 324 -21.76 18.74 -13.90
C PHE A 324 -23.16 18.74 -14.55
N ILE A 325 -23.73 17.56 -14.74
CA ILE A 325 -25.08 17.41 -15.28
C ILE A 325 -26.11 18.09 -14.36
N LEU A 326 -25.95 17.90 -13.04
CA LEU A 326 -26.84 18.41 -12.00
C LEU A 326 -26.82 19.94 -11.89
N LEU A 327 -25.64 20.54 -11.74
CA LEU A 327 -25.49 22.00 -11.66
C LEU A 327 -25.93 22.69 -12.94
N THR A 328 -25.71 22.05 -14.10
CA THR A 328 -26.20 22.58 -15.38
C THR A 328 -27.72 22.61 -15.41
N GLY A 329 -28.40 21.58 -14.89
CA GLY A 329 -29.86 21.55 -14.76
C GLY A 329 -30.39 22.67 -13.86
N VAL A 330 -29.81 22.83 -12.67
CA VAL A 330 -30.18 23.88 -11.71
C VAL A 330 -29.93 25.28 -12.27
N LEU A 331 -28.81 25.50 -12.97
CA LEU A 331 -28.53 26.81 -13.56
C LEU A 331 -29.47 27.12 -14.72
N ARG A 332 -29.84 26.12 -15.53
CA ARG A 332 -30.83 26.29 -16.60
C ARG A 332 -32.23 26.56 -16.08
N SER A 333 -32.63 25.96 -14.96
CA SER A 333 -33.94 26.23 -14.35
C SER A 333 -34.10 27.67 -13.83
N ASN A 334 -32.99 28.37 -13.63
CA ASN A 334 -32.95 29.73 -13.05
C ASN A 334 -32.42 30.80 -14.02
N LEU A 335 -32.05 30.45 -15.26
CA LEU A 335 -31.50 31.37 -16.27
C LEU A 335 -32.39 31.39 -17.52
N ASP A 336 -32.48 32.55 -18.19
CA ASP A 336 -33.20 32.68 -19.46
C ASP A 336 -32.60 31.79 -20.55
N ALA A 337 -33.46 31.17 -21.38
CA ALA A 337 -33.09 30.23 -22.45
C ALA A 337 -32.06 30.78 -23.46
N ALA A 338 -31.95 32.11 -23.61
CA ALA A 338 -30.95 32.76 -24.45
C ALA A 338 -29.50 32.59 -23.95
N ILE A 339 -29.31 32.14 -22.71
CA ILE A 339 -28.04 32.09 -21.98
C ILE A 339 -27.69 30.64 -21.56
N ASP A 340 -28.39 29.62 -22.09
CA ASP A 340 -28.22 28.18 -21.77
C ASP A 340 -26.79 27.65 -21.92
N TRP A 341 -26.04 28.21 -22.88
CA TRP A 341 -24.64 27.85 -23.12
C TRP A 341 -23.72 28.36 -21.99
N LEU A 342 -24.11 29.44 -21.29
CA LEU A 342 -23.39 29.98 -20.15
C LEU A 342 -23.51 29.06 -18.92
N ALA A 343 -24.67 28.44 -18.69
CA ALA A 343 -24.87 27.49 -17.61
C ALA A 343 -23.94 26.27 -17.73
N VAL A 344 -23.81 25.75 -18.97
CA VAL A 344 -22.87 24.67 -19.32
C VAL A 344 -21.42 25.13 -19.09
N LEU A 345 -21.08 26.34 -19.54
CA LEU A 345 -19.73 26.90 -19.40
C LEU A 345 -19.35 27.10 -17.92
N ILE A 346 -20.22 27.72 -17.13
CA ILE A 346 -20.01 28.00 -15.70
C ILE A 346 -19.81 26.69 -14.94
N THR A 347 -20.65 25.69 -15.22
CA THR A 347 -20.56 24.39 -14.56
C THR A 347 -19.29 23.64 -14.94
N ALA A 348 -18.91 23.65 -16.23
CA ALA A 348 -17.66 23.02 -16.68
C ALA A 348 -16.44 23.63 -15.99
N VAL A 349 -16.43 24.96 -15.87
CA VAL A 349 -15.35 25.71 -15.20
C VAL A 349 -15.33 25.40 -13.70
N LEU A 350 -16.47 25.39 -13.03
CA LEU A 350 -16.59 25.05 -11.61
C LEU A 350 -16.08 23.64 -11.31
N VAL A 351 -16.53 22.66 -12.08
CA VAL A 351 -16.10 21.26 -11.94
C VAL A 351 -14.59 21.13 -12.22
N ALA A 352 -14.06 21.79 -13.25
CA ALA A 352 -12.64 21.78 -13.55
C ALA A 352 -11.79 22.41 -12.43
N ILE A 353 -12.26 23.51 -11.83
CA ILE A 353 -11.59 24.19 -10.72
C ILE A 353 -11.61 23.31 -9.46
N LEU A 354 -12.73 22.65 -9.17
CA LEU A 354 -12.92 21.84 -7.96
C LEU A 354 -12.32 20.43 -8.08
N TYR A 355 -12.19 19.89 -9.29
CA TYR A 355 -11.68 18.53 -9.52
C TYR A 355 -10.28 18.31 -8.95
N ARG A 356 -9.34 19.21 -9.25
CA ARG A 356 -7.95 19.12 -8.76
C ARG A 356 -7.83 19.16 -7.23
N PRO A 357 -8.42 20.13 -6.51
CA PRO A 357 -8.34 20.19 -5.05
C PRO A 357 -9.10 19.04 -4.37
N LEU A 358 -10.24 18.61 -4.90
CA LEU A 358 -10.99 17.47 -4.39
C LEU A 358 -10.18 16.18 -4.54
N ASN A 359 -9.67 15.90 -5.74
CA ASN A 359 -8.83 14.74 -6.01
C ASN A 359 -7.58 14.71 -5.13
N ARG A 360 -6.88 15.85 -4.99
CA ARG A 360 -5.73 15.94 -4.07
C ARG A 360 -6.10 15.69 -2.61
N SER A 361 -7.25 16.17 -2.15
CA SER A 361 -7.68 16.01 -0.76
C SER A 361 -8.03 14.56 -0.45
N VAL A 362 -8.75 13.90 -1.36
CA VAL A 362 -9.07 12.47 -1.27
C VAL A 362 -7.78 11.64 -1.33
N GLN A 363 -6.88 11.91 -2.27
CA GLN A 363 -5.58 11.24 -2.36
C GLN A 363 -4.77 11.38 -1.07
N ARG A 364 -4.71 12.58 -0.47
CA ARG A 364 -4.03 12.80 0.83
C ARG A 364 -4.70 12.05 1.98
N LEU A 365 -6.03 12.00 1.99
CA LEU A 365 -6.79 11.28 3.01
C LEU A 365 -6.53 9.78 2.91
N VAL A 366 -6.53 9.24 1.70
CA VAL A 366 -6.17 7.84 1.40
C VAL A 366 -4.71 7.57 1.75
N ASP A 367 -3.77 8.40 1.31
CA ASP A 367 -2.35 8.27 1.63
C ASP A 367 -2.12 8.29 3.17
N ARG A 368 -2.80 9.15 3.92
CA ARG A 368 -2.70 9.21 5.39
C ARG A 368 -3.39 8.04 6.09
N ARG A 369 -4.65 7.75 5.76
CA ARG A 369 -5.52 6.82 6.52
C ARG A 369 -5.38 5.38 6.06
N VAL A 370 -5.14 5.16 4.77
CA VAL A 370 -5.05 3.83 4.14
C VAL A 370 -3.60 3.39 4.04
N PHE A 371 -2.70 4.25 3.55
CA PHE A 371 -1.29 3.91 3.37
C PHE A 371 -0.35 4.35 4.50
N GLY A 372 -0.84 5.14 5.48
CA GLY A 372 -0.05 5.59 6.62
C GLY A 372 1.08 6.58 6.27
N ILE A 373 1.06 7.16 5.07
CA ILE A 373 2.07 8.08 4.59
C ILE A 373 1.84 9.45 5.22
N GLN A 374 2.69 9.84 6.16
CA GLN A 374 2.79 11.22 6.62
C GLN A 374 4.00 11.88 5.98
N ILE A 375 3.83 12.54 4.83
CA ILE A 375 4.85 13.50 4.41
C ILE A 375 4.58 14.83 5.12
N LYS A 376 5.32 15.07 6.21
CA LYS A 376 5.25 16.31 6.99
C LYS A 376 6.01 17.44 6.27
N TYR A 377 5.50 17.93 5.14
CA TYR A 377 5.92 19.23 4.63
C TYR A 377 5.21 20.34 5.40
N LYS A 378 5.66 20.66 6.62
CA LYS A 378 5.43 21.97 7.28
C LYS A 378 6.07 22.15 8.66
N GLN A 379 6.70 21.12 9.25
CA GLN A 379 7.42 21.27 10.53
C GLN A 379 8.88 21.73 10.38
N ASN A 380 9.36 21.96 9.15
CA ASN A 380 10.77 22.22 8.86
C ASN A 380 11.16 23.68 8.64
N SER A 381 10.31 24.70 8.84
CA SER A 381 10.78 26.09 8.59
C SER A 381 11.74 26.61 9.67
N GLN A 382 11.53 26.26 10.94
CA GLN A 382 12.47 26.61 12.03
C GLN A 382 13.66 25.64 12.13
N VAL A 383 13.45 24.36 11.81
CA VAL A 383 14.53 23.38 11.74
C VAL A 383 15.42 23.65 10.52
N ALA A 384 14.88 24.06 9.38
CA ALA A 384 15.69 24.43 8.21
C ALA A 384 16.58 25.63 8.49
N SER A 385 16.15 26.62 9.29
CA SER A 385 16.99 27.77 9.64
C SER A 385 18.08 27.42 10.65
N GLN A 386 17.84 26.48 11.57
CA GLN A 386 18.88 25.92 12.45
C GLN A 386 19.84 24.98 11.71
N VAL A 387 19.34 24.15 10.78
CA VAL A 387 20.12 23.25 9.94
C VAL A 387 20.98 24.03 8.94
N LEU A 388 20.50 25.15 8.39
CA LEU A 388 21.31 26.05 7.55
C LEU A 388 22.39 26.78 8.35
N LYS A 389 22.15 27.05 9.64
CA LYS A 389 23.18 27.59 10.55
C LYS A 389 24.20 26.54 10.97
N ALA A 390 23.79 25.30 11.25
CA ALA A 390 24.69 24.19 11.59
C ALA A 390 25.43 23.60 10.37
N ALA A 391 24.91 23.82 9.16
CA ALA A 391 25.57 23.45 7.90
C ALA A 391 26.65 24.46 7.45
N SER A 392 26.94 25.50 8.23
CA SER A 392 28.13 26.32 7.99
C SER A 392 29.36 25.42 8.17
N ASN A 393 30.11 25.24 7.08
CA ASN A 393 31.30 24.39 6.97
C ASN A 393 32.08 24.20 8.29
N TRP A 394 32.19 22.96 8.76
CA TRP A 394 33.11 22.53 9.83
C TRP A 394 34.61 22.72 9.47
N HIS A 395 34.92 23.49 8.42
CA HIS A 395 36.30 23.75 8.03
C HIS A 395 36.93 24.70 9.05
N ASN A 396 38.08 24.29 9.60
CA ASN A 396 38.85 25.07 10.57
C ASN A 396 38.15 25.28 11.93
N THR A 397 37.18 24.43 12.26
CA THR A 397 36.58 24.31 13.61
C THR A 397 37.23 23.16 14.38
N SER A 398 37.17 23.21 15.71
CA SER A 398 37.61 22.11 16.57
C SER A 398 36.40 21.39 17.16
N VAL A 399 36.47 20.06 17.20
CA VAL A 399 35.49 19.19 17.86
C VAL A 399 36.26 18.28 18.80
N GLY A 400 35.95 18.34 20.09
CA GLY A 400 36.77 17.75 21.15
C GLY A 400 38.24 18.18 21.03
N ARG A 401 39.12 17.21 20.81
CA ARG A 401 40.58 17.41 20.62
C ARG A 401 41.02 17.38 19.15
N TYR A 402 40.09 17.43 18.21
CA TYR A 402 40.37 17.29 16.78
C TYR A 402 40.11 18.59 16.05
N LYS A 403 41.14 19.08 15.34
CA LYS A 403 40.99 20.23 14.43
C LYS A 403 40.56 19.73 13.06
N ILE A 404 39.40 20.16 12.58
CA ILE A 404 38.83 19.72 11.31
C ILE A 404 39.42 20.51 10.14
N GLU A 405 39.88 19.81 9.11
CA GLU A 405 40.60 20.41 7.98
C GLU A 405 39.78 20.37 6.68
N LYS A 406 39.78 19.24 5.97
CA LYS A 406 39.26 19.11 4.60
C LYS A 406 38.12 18.11 4.55
N SER A 407 37.07 18.40 3.79
CA SER A 407 36.01 17.42 3.50
C SER A 407 36.55 16.29 2.61
N LEU A 408 36.40 15.04 3.07
CA LEU A 408 36.79 13.82 2.35
C LEU A 408 35.60 13.23 1.60
N HIS A 409 34.47 13.12 2.28
CA HIS A 409 33.26 12.51 1.72
C HIS A 409 32.00 13.19 2.23
N ARG A 410 30.98 13.28 1.38
CA ARG A 410 29.64 13.74 1.74
C ARG A 410 28.66 12.61 1.47
N GLY A 411 28.24 11.94 2.53
CA GLY A 411 27.33 10.81 2.47
C GLY A 411 25.91 11.18 2.88
N LYS A 412 25.02 10.18 2.75
CA LYS A 412 23.59 10.31 3.09
C LYS A 412 23.36 10.48 4.59
N THR A 413 24.13 9.76 5.41
CA THR A 413 23.99 9.79 6.88
C THR A 413 24.86 10.86 7.52
N GLY A 414 25.91 11.32 6.83
CA GLY A 414 26.84 12.25 7.43
C GLY A 414 27.94 12.75 6.49
N TRP A 415 28.80 13.60 7.03
CA TRP A 415 29.98 14.12 6.36
C TRP A 415 31.24 13.52 6.97
N VAL A 416 32.23 13.21 6.16
CA VAL A 416 33.55 12.76 6.61
C VAL A 416 34.57 13.85 6.27
N TYR A 417 35.39 14.22 7.26
CA TYR A 417 36.46 15.20 7.14
C TYR A 417 37.79 14.59 7.56
N SER A 418 38.90 15.09 7.02
CA SER A 418 40.20 14.91 7.65
C SER A 418 40.30 15.87 8.82
N GLY A 419 41.01 15.46 9.87
CA GLY A 419 41.35 16.31 10.97
C GLY A 419 42.73 15.98 11.52
N ILE A 420 43.22 16.84 12.40
CA ILE A 420 44.44 16.63 13.16
C ILE A 420 44.07 16.50 14.62
N GLU A 421 44.47 15.40 15.25
CA GLU A 421 44.43 15.29 16.71
C GLU A 421 45.48 16.26 17.30
N ILE A 422 45.02 17.23 18.08
CA ILE A 422 45.84 18.38 18.51
C ILE A 422 47.03 17.94 19.39
N THR A 423 46.86 16.87 20.17
CA THR A 423 47.90 16.38 21.10
C THR A 423 49.00 15.59 20.41
N THR A 424 48.64 14.72 19.46
CA THR A 424 49.58 13.80 18.81
C THR A 424 50.10 14.31 17.47
N GLY A 425 49.39 15.27 16.86
CA GLY A 425 49.61 15.69 15.48
C GLY A 425 49.17 14.65 14.44
N ALA A 426 48.52 13.56 14.86
CA ALA A 426 48.10 12.49 13.97
C ALA A 426 46.92 12.94 13.09
N THR A 427 46.98 12.58 11.81
CA THR A 427 45.86 12.77 10.88
C THR A 427 44.79 11.70 11.13
N VAL A 428 43.54 12.13 11.26
CA VAL A 428 42.38 11.28 11.53
C VAL A 428 41.25 11.55 10.53
N ALA A 429 40.33 10.60 10.38
CA ALA A 429 39.08 10.80 9.67
C ALA A 429 37.94 10.99 10.69
N VAL A 430 37.19 12.09 10.58
CA VAL A 430 36.07 12.42 11.47
C VAL A 430 34.77 12.39 10.70
N LYS A 431 33.89 11.45 11.02
CA LYS A 431 32.54 11.29 10.47
C LYS A 431 31.55 11.97 11.39
N PHE A 432 30.83 12.97 10.87
CA PHE A 432 29.75 13.68 11.56
C PHE A 432 28.39 13.21 11.07
N LEU A 433 27.48 12.91 12.01
CA LEU A 433 26.07 12.70 11.68
C LEU A 433 25.46 14.04 11.21
N HIS A 434 24.62 14.02 10.18
CA HIS A 434 23.95 15.26 9.74
C HIS A 434 23.14 15.88 10.89
N PRO A 435 23.17 17.22 11.09
CA PRO A 435 22.45 17.86 12.20
C PRO A 435 20.95 17.53 12.23
N HIS A 436 20.30 17.47 11.05
CA HIS A 436 18.87 17.12 10.95
C HIS A 436 18.57 15.65 11.32
N LEU A 437 19.56 14.75 11.20
CA LEU A 437 19.45 13.36 11.65
C LEU A 437 19.82 13.23 13.14
N ALA A 438 20.79 14.01 13.64
CA ALA A 438 21.19 14.03 15.05
C ALA A 438 20.05 14.43 15.99
N LEU A 439 19.13 15.28 15.51
CA LEU A 439 17.89 15.66 16.21
C LEU A 439 16.88 14.51 16.34
N ILE A 440 17.05 13.41 15.61
CA ILE A 440 16.17 12.25 15.63
C ILE A 440 16.82 11.17 16.53
N PRO A 441 16.26 10.85 17.72
CA PRO A 441 16.88 9.96 18.69
C PRO A 441 17.26 8.58 18.14
N GLU A 442 16.47 8.05 17.21
CA GLU A 442 16.72 6.76 16.57
C GLU A 442 18.01 6.76 15.74
N TYR A 443 18.28 7.84 15.00
CA TYR A 443 19.50 7.96 14.19
C TYR A 443 20.73 8.16 15.07
N ARG A 444 20.61 8.94 16.13
CA ARG A 444 21.70 9.12 17.11
C ARG A 444 22.08 7.80 17.76
N LYS A 445 21.10 7.05 18.28
CA LYS A 445 21.32 5.73 18.89
C LYS A 445 21.96 4.75 17.90
N ALA A 446 21.53 4.75 16.65
CA ALA A 446 22.10 3.89 15.62
C ALA A 446 23.54 4.28 15.27
N PHE A 447 23.85 5.58 15.23
CA PHE A 447 25.20 6.09 14.99
C PHE A 447 26.16 5.74 16.13
N VAL A 448 25.74 5.89 17.39
CA VAL A 448 26.54 5.46 18.55
C VAL A 448 26.70 3.94 18.61
N ALA A 449 25.67 3.19 18.22
CA ALA A 449 25.77 1.73 18.14
C ALA A 449 26.79 1.27 17.08
N GLU A 450 26.86 1.96 15.92
CA GLU A 450 27.90 1.72 14.90
C GLU A 450 29.29 1.96 15.48
N ALA A 451 29.50 3.08 16.19
CA ALA A 451 30.77 3.38 16.85
C ALA A 451 31.15 2.29 17.87
N LYS A 452 30.21 1.87 18.71
CA LYS A 452 30.44 0.82 19.71
C LYS A 452 30.84 -0.51 19.06
N ILE A 453 30.16 -0.90 17.99
CA ILE A 453 30.48 -2.15 17.30
C ILE A 453 31.84 -2.07 16.62
N LEU A 454 32.16 -0.95 15.96
CA LEU A 454 33.50 -0.72 15.42
C LEU A 454 34.60 -0.76 16.50
N SER A 455 34.30 -0.33 17.73
CA SER A 455 35.26 -0.37 18.85
C SER A 455 35.58 -1.80 19.32
N GLU A 456 34.69 -2.76 19.04
CA GLU A 456 34.84 -4.16 19.42
C GLU A 456 35.54 -4.99 18.32
N LEU A 457 35.76 -4.41 17.14
CA LEU A 457 36.41 -5.07 16.00
C LEU A 457 37.88 -4.65 15.87
N ASP A 458 38.78 -5.63 15.94
CA ASP A 458 40.22 -5.45 15.71
C ASP A 458 40.70 -6.43 14.64
N HIS A 459 40.85 -5.93 13.41
CA HIS A 459 41.26 -6.73 12.26
C HIS A 459 42.04 -5.85 11.26
N PRO A 460 43.14 -6.34 10.65
CA PRO A 460 43.97 -5.55 9.74
C PRO A 460 43.24 -4.99 8.51
N ASN A 461 42.14 -5.64 8.10
CA ASN A 461 41.28 -5.25 6.98
C ASN A 461 39.95 -4.59 7.39
N ILE A 462 39.79 -4.16 8.64
CA ILE A 462 38.64 -3.38 9.12
C ILE A 462 39.17 -2.02 9.58
N ILE A 463 38.43 -0.95 9.29
CA ILE A 463 38.80 0.41 9.70
C ILE A 463 38.88 0.49 11.22
N ARG A 464 40.00 1.01 11.74
CA ARG A 464 40.16 1.18 13.18
C ARG A 464 39.43 2.42 13.68
N LEU A 465 38.56 2.22 14.66
CA LEU A 465 37.99 3.31 15.47
C LEU A 465 39.06 3.86 16.43
N LEU A 466 39.13 5.18 16.54
CA LEU A 466 40.01 5.87 17.49
C LEU A 466 39.21 6.48 18.65
N ASP A 467 38.05 7.06 18.34
CA ASP A 467 37.24 7.80 19.32
C ASP A 467 35.80 8.00 18.80
N TYR A 468 34.87 8.37 19.66
CA TYR A 468 33.55 8.85 19.26
C TYR A 468 32.95 9.73 20.36
N GLY A 469 32.08 10.67 19.99
CA GLY A 469 31.52 11.59 20.96
C GLY A 469 30.24 12.30 20.53
N GLU A 470 29.60 12.90 21.52
CA GLU A 470 28.45 13.80 21.38
C GLU A 470 28.81 15.11 22.11
N GLU A 471 28.90 16.24 21.39
CA GLU A 471 29.14 17.56 22.01
C GLU A 471 27.83 18.23 22.43
N ASP A 472 26.81 18.12 21.58
CA ASP A 472 25.48 18.68 21.82
C ASP A 472 24.39 17.86 21.10
N GLU A 473 23.14 18.32 21.13
CA GLU A 473 22.00 17.64 20.51
C GLU A 473 22.07 17.54 18.97
N THR A 474 22.99 18.27 18.34
CA THR A 474 23.15 18.34 16.88
C THR A 474 24.48 17.80 16.37
N THR A 475 25.44 17.56 17.26
CA THR A 475 26.82 17.24 16.93
C THR A 475 27.22 15.88 17.52
N CYS A 476 27.12 14.84 16.68
CA CYS A 476 27.61 13.51 16.98
C CYS A 476 28.71 13.15 15.98
N TYR A 477 29.83 12.61 16.46
CA TYR A 477 30.98 12.30 15.63
C TYR A 477 31.64 10.96 15.97
N ILE A 478 32.25 10.35 14.96
CA ILE A 478 33.07 9.14 15.02
C ILE A 478 34.44 9.48 14.45
N VAL A 479 35.51 9.16 15.18
CA VAL A 479 36.90 9.37 14.77
C VAL A 479 37.52 8.03 14.44
N MET A 480 38.12 7.94 13.26
CA MET A 480 38.70 6.73 12.69
C MET A 480 40.13 7.03 12.24
N GLU A 481 40.91 5.99 12.03
CA GLU A 481 42.19 6.14 11.33
C GLU A 481 41.98 6.79 9.94
N TYR A 482 42.91 7.64 9.53
CA TYR A 482 42.87 8.23 8.20
C TYR A 482 43.53 7.29 7.18
N ILE A 483 42.76 6.90 6.16
CA ILE A 483 43.28 6.19 4.98
C ILE A 483 43.12 7.13 3.78
N SER A 484 44.19 7.29 3.01
CA SER A 484 44.20 8.16 1.82
C SER A 484 43.01 7.90 0.90
N ASP A 485 42.52 8.96 0.25
CA ASP A 485 41.24 9.10 -0.49
C ASP A 485 40.97 8.10 -1.65
N LEU A 486 41.70 6.99 -1.78
CA LEU A 486 41.47 5.98 -2.80
C LEU A 486 40.52 4.89 -2.30
N THR A 487 39.32 4.83 -2.87
CA THR A 487 38.37 3.72 -2.65
C THR A 487 38.44 2.70 -3.79
N LEU A 488 37.92 1.50 -3.56
CA LEU A 488 37.70 0.53 -4.63
C LEU A 488 36.74 1.08 -5.72
N ALA A 489 35.81 1.97 -5.35
CA ALA A 489 34.95 2.67 -6.32
C ALA A 489 35.76 3.53 -7.30
N ASN A 490 36.82 4.22 -6.82
CA ASN A 490 37.71 4.98 -7.68
C ASN A 490 38.50 4.07 -8.63
N ARG A 491 38.90 2.88 -8.15
CA ARG A 491 39.64 1.89 -8.94
C ARG A 491 38.77 1.27 -10.04
N LEU A 492 37.49 1.02 -9.77
CA LEU A 492 36.50 0.43 -10.69
C LEU A 492 35.69 1.46 -11.50
N LYS A 493 36.11 2.73 -11.51
CA LYS A 493 35.40 3.80 -12.22
C LYS A 493 35.47 3.61 -13.74
N ASP A 494 34.48 4.13 -14.45
CA ASP A 494 34.44 4.18 -15.93
C ASP A 494 34.53 2.79 -16.59
N GLY A 495 33.92 1.78 -15.96
CA GLY A 495 33.85 0.41 -16.47
C GLY A 495 35.14 -0.40 -16.33
N LYS A 496 36.12 0.09 -15.56
CA LYS A 496 37.35 -0.65 -15.31
C LYS A 496 37.10 -1.91 -14.49
N GLN A 497 37.74 -2.99 -14.89
CA GLN A 497 37.85 -4.24 -14.16
C GLN A 497 39.27 -4.41 -13.60
N LEU A 498 39.42 -5.26 -12.59
CA LEU A 498 40.71 -5.64 -12.04
C LEU A 498 41.24 -6.88 -12.79
N ASP A 499 42.55 -7.06 -12.71
CA ASP A 499 43.14 -8.36 -13.05
C ASP A 499 42.58 -9.46 -12.13
N PHE A 500 42.49 -10.69 -12.63
CA PHE A 500 41.95 -11.80 -11.87
C PHE A 500 42.71 -12.06 -10.55
N GLN A 501 44.05 -11.93 -10.55
CA GLN A 501 44.85 -12.13 -9.35
C GLN A 501 44.68 -10.96 -8.35
N GLU A 502 44.55 -9.73 -8.85
CA GLU A 502 44.25 -8.55 -8.02
C GLU A 502 42.87 -8.70 -7.38
N ALA A 503 41.86 -9.13 -8.15
CA ALA A 503 40.51 -9.36 -7.65
C ALA A 503 40.46 -10.47 -6.60
N LYS A 504 41.12 -11.60 -6.86
CA LYS A 504 41.23 -12.72 -5.91
C LYS A 504 41.89 -12.28 -4.60
N TYR A 505 42.99 -11.54 -4.68
CA TYR A 505 43.69 -11.02 -3.51
C TYR A 505 42.79 -10.10 -2.68
N PHE A 506 42.10 -9.14 -3.30
CA PHE A 506 41.19 -8.25 -2.57
C PHE A 506 40.01 -9.00 -1.95
N LEU A 507 39.40 -9.93 -2.70
CA LEU A 507 38.30 -10.74 -2.17
C LEU A 507 38.72 -11.58 -0.98
N SER A 508 39.94 -12.16 -0.98
CA SER A 508 40.46 -12.92 0.15
C SER A 508 40.57 -12.07 1.41
N GLN A 509 41.15 -10.87 1.31
CA GLN A 509 41.30 -9.95 2.43
C GLN A 509 39.96 -9.48 2.99
N LEU A 510 38.98 -9.21 2.10
CA LEU A 510 37.62 -8.83 2.50
C LEU A 510 36.87 -10.01 3.12
N ALA A 511 37.05 -11.23 2.61
CA ALA A 511 36.44 -12.42 3.17
C ALA A 511 36.94 -12.72 4.58
N ASP A 512 38.25 -12.58 4.83
CA ASP A 512 38.82 -12.74 6.16
C ASP A 512 38.23 -11.72 7.16
N ALA A 513 38.06 -10.45 6.72
CA ALA A 513 37.43 -9.39 7.51
C ALA A 513 35.95 -9.69 7.84
N LEU A 514 35.19 -10.13 6.83
CA LEU A 514 33.77 -10.44 6.98
C LEU A 514 33.56 -11.64 7.90
N ASP A 515 34.30 -12.72 7.70
CA ASP A 515 34.20 -13.91 8.54
C ASP A 515 34.63 -13.59 9.98
N TYR A 516 35.60 -12.70 10.19
CA TYR A 516 35.93 -12.18 11.51
C TYR A 516 34.74 -11.44 12.15
N ALA A 517 34.13 -10.49 11.44
CA ALA A 517 32.97 -9.75 11.94
C ALA A 517 31.77 -10.67 12.22
N HIS A 518 31.50 -11.64 11.34
CA HIS A 518 30.41 -12.60 11.49
C HIS A 518 30.59 -13.48 12.73
N ARG A 519 31.82 -13.88 13.07
CA ARG A 519 32.10 -14.61 14.33
C ARG A 519 31.83 -13.78 15.58
N GLN A 520 31.91 -12.45 15.48
CA GLN A 520 31.52 -11.52 16.54
C GLN A 520 30.02 -11.17 16.53
N GLY A 521 29.23 -11.82 15.66
CA GLY A 521 27.79 -11.57 15.54
C GLY A 521 27.43 -10.29 14.79
N VAL A 522 28.39 -9.68 14.08
CA VAL A 522 28.21 -8.43 13.34
C VAL A 522 28.05 -8.73 11.85
N ILE A 523 26.96 -8.27 11.23
CA ILE A 523 26.71 -8.37 9.79
C ILE A 523 26.85 -6.97 9.18
N HIS A 524 27.57 -6.83 8.07
CA HIS A 524 27.92 -5.52 7.51
C HIS A 524 26.75 -4.85 6.76
N LEU A 525 26.01 -5.60 5.93
CA LEU A 525 24.78 -5.20 5.22
C LEU A 525 24.90 -4.05 4.19
N ASP A 526 26.08 -3.48 3.96
CA ASP A 526 26.31 -2.35 3.05
C ASP A 526 27.63 -2.49 2.27
N ILE A 527 28.00 -3.72 1.90
CA ILE A 527 29.20 -3.99 1.12
C ILE A 527 29.04 -3.40 -0.28
N LYS A 528 29.93 -2.47 -0.63
CA LYS A 528 30.00 -1.82 -1.95
C LYS A 528 31.38 -1.18 -2.14
N PRO A 529 31.80 -0.89 -3.38
CA PRO A 529 33.13 -0.33 -3.65
C PRO A 529 33.47 0.97 -2.92
N SER A 530 32.48 1.79 -2.57
CA SER A 530 32.71 3.06 -1.85
C SER A 530 33.02 2.87 -0.37
N ASN A 531 32.68 1.72 0.20
CA ASN A 531 32.93 1.37 1.61
C ASN A 531 34.17 0.48 1.77
N ILE A 532 35.01 0.41 0.73
CA ILE A 532 36.27 -0.33 0.72
C ILE A 532 37.38 0.66 0.38
N LEU A 533 38.16 1.03 1.40
CA LEU A 533 39.31 1.92 1.29
C LEU A 533 40.54 1.13 0.86
N LEU A 534 41.43 1.73 0.09
CA LEU A 534 42.67 1.09 -0.38
C LEU A 534 43.86 1.73 0.33
N ARG A 535 44.38 1.04 1.35
CA ARG A 535 45.60 1.45 2.07
C ARG A 535 46.80 1.08 1.23
N LYS A 536 47.69 2.03 0.95
CA LYS A 536 48.98 1.75 0.30
C LYS A 536 49.83 0.85 1.19
N ASP A 537 50.35 -0.22 0.62
CA ASP A 537 51.26 -1.14 1.30
C ASP A 537 52.27 -1.69 0.30
N SER A 538 53.55 -1.40 0.51
CA SER A 538 54.64 -1.88 -0.34
C SER A 538 54.86 -3.39 -0.24
N ALA A 539 54.37 -4.04 0.83
CA ALA A 539 54.41 -5.49 0.97
C ALA A 539 53.25 -6.19 0.24
N SER A 540 52.21 -5.44 -0.15
CA SER A 540 51.12 -6.00 -0.96
C SER A 540 51.59 -6.27 -2.39
N PRO A 541 51.27 -7.44 -2.97
CA PRO A 541 51.63 -7.76 -4.36
C PRO A 541 51.03 -6.78 -5.39
N PHE A 542 49.96 -6.07 -5.01
CA PHE A 542 49.29 -5.08 -5.87
C PHE A 542 49.42 -3.65 -5.33
N GLY A 543 50.30 -3.42 -4.35
CA GLY A 543 50.59 -2.10 -3.76
C GLY A 543 49.51 -1.54 -2.83
N PHE A 544 48.39 -2.26 -2.67
CA PHE A 544 47.25 -1.85 -1.84
C PHE A 544 46.68 -3.01 -1.03
N VAL A 545 46.15 -2.71 0.15
CA VAL A 545 45.37 -3.61 1.00
C VAL A 545 43.95 -3.03 1.15
N PRO A 546 42.89 -3.81 0.91
CA PRO A 546 41.53 -3.34 1.09
C PRO A 546 41.15 -3.30 2.57
N ILE A 547 40.53 -2.20 2.99
CA ILE A 547 40.06 -1.94 4.35
C ILE A 547 38.56 -1.68 4.31
N LEU A 548 37.80 -2.46 5.05
CA LEU A 548 36.35 -2.38 5.13
C LEU A 548 35.92 -1.31 6.14
N THR A 549 34.99 -0.43 5.75
CA THR A 549 34.46 0.67 6.58
C THR A 549 32.94 0.74 6.50
N ASP A 550 32.32 1.56 7.37
CA ASP A 550 30.88 1.85 7.36
C ASP A 550 29.98 0.61 7.55
N PHE A 551 30.15 -0.06 8.70
CA PHE A 551 29.29 -1.16 9.11
C PHE A 551 27.84 -0.65 9.22
N GLY A 552 26.95 -1.21 8.39
CA GLY A 552 25.64 -0.65 8.02
C GLY A 552 24.55 -0.60 9.11
N ILE A 553 24.96 -0.51 10.37
CA ILE A 553 24.12 -0.56 11.57
C ILE A 553 23.43 0.79 11.83
N SER A 554 23.90 1.89 11.20
CA SER A 554 23.30 3.21 11.27
C SER A 554 21.98 3.38 10.51
N LYS A 555 21.46 2.33 9.86
CA LYS A 555 20.10 2.34 9.31
C LYS A 555 19.17 1.77 10.38
N PRO A 556 18.30 2.58 11.03
CA PRO A 556 17.38 2.05 12.03
C PRO A 556 16.57 0.90 11.43
N ASN A 557 16.67 -0.29 12.04
CA ASN A 557 16.04 -1.56 11.62
C ASN A 557 14.52 -1.48 11.36
N ASN A 558 13.88 -0.34 11.67
CA ASN A 558 12.46 -0.08 11.50
C ASN A 558 12.09 0.84 10.32
N GLN A 559 13.04 1.30 9.50
CA GLN A 559 12.69 2.10 8.33
C GLN A 559 12.71 1.27 7.05
N LYS A 560 11.50 1.00 6.55
CA LYS A 560 11.28 0.76 5.12
C LYS A 560 12.00 1.86 4.32
N PRO A 561 12.60 1.54 3.16
CA PRO A 561 13.19 2.56 2.30
C PRO A 561 12.17 3.69 2.06
N SER A 562 12.61 4.91 2.30
CA SER A 562 11.83 6.14 2.11
C SER A 562 11.19 6.16 0.71
N ALA A 563 9.93 6.58 0.62
CA ALA A 563 9.09 6.52 -0.58
C ALA A 563 9.54 7.42 -1.75
N ASP A 564 10.62 8.19 -1.58
CA ASP A 564 11.27 8.95 -2.65
C ASP A 564 12.37 8.10 -3.30
N PHE A 565 11.94 7.27 -4.26
CA PHE A 565 12.82 6.37 -5.02
C PHE A 565 13.60 7.06 -6.15
N ASN A 566 13.44 8.38 -6.34
CA ASN A 566 13.98 9.13 -7.48
C ASN A 566 15.38 9.72 -7.27
N GLU A 567 15.96 9.66 -6.06
CA GLU A 567 17.27 10.28 -5.77
C GLU A 567 18.37 9.29 -5.34
N VAL A 568 18.12 7.97 -5.38
CA VAL A 568 19.05 6.97 -4.82
C VAL A 568 19.51 5.95 -5.87
N THR A 569 20.12 6.46 -6.93
CA THR A 569 20.80 5.65 -7.93
C THR A 569 22.17 5.24 -7.37
N GLY A 570 22.33 3.99 -6.91
CA GLY A 570 23.62 3.41 -6.53
C GLY A 570 23.72 2.70 -5.16
N THR A 571 22.77 2.91 -4.24
CA THR A 571 22.81 2.25 -2.91
C THR A 571 22.24 0.83 -2.93
N PHE A 572 21.40 0.51 -3.92
CA PHE A 572 20.71 -0.78 -4.00
C PHE A 572 21.40 -1.79 -4.92
N ASP A 573 22.50 -1.41 -5.57
CA ASP A 573 23.18 -2.24 -6.57
C ASP A 573 23.76 -3.54 -6.00
N TYR A 574 23.96 -3.62 -4.68
CA TYR A 574 24.57 -4.77 -3.98
C TYR A 574 23.61 -5.42 -2.96
N ILE A 575 22.33 -5.02 -2.94
CA ILE A 575 21.38 -5.48 -1.92
C ILE A 575 21.01 -6.95 -2.12
N SER A 576 20.96 -7.71 -1.03
CA SER A 576 20.52 -9.11 -1.07
C SER A 576 18.98 -9.25 -1.18
N PRO A 577 18.46 -10.34 -1.76
CA PRO A 577 17.02 -10.61 -1.86
C PRO A 577 16.31 -10.57 -0.50
N GLU A 578 16.92 -11.15 0.53
CA GLU A 578 16.38 -11.23 1.87
C GLU A 578 16.37 -9.88 2.60
N GLN A 579 17.32 -8.97 2.31
CA GLN A 579 17.25 -7.59 2.80
C GLN A 579 16.02 -6.87 2.24
N ILE A 580 15.55 -7.24 1.05
CA ILE A 580 14.34 -6.67 0.46
C ILE A 580 13.07 -7.35 1.00
N MET A 581 13.07 -8.69 1.06
CA MET A 581 11.87 -9.48 1.34
C MET A 581 11.63 -9.78 2.82
N ARG A 582 12.70 -9.92 3.62
CA ARG A 582 12.68 -10.41 5.00
C ARG A 582 13.69 -9.66 5.89
N PRO A 583 13.58 -8.32 6.03
CA PRO A 583 14.58 -7.51 6.75
C PRO A 583 14.74 -7.88 8.24
N ASN A 584 13.80 -8.62 8.83
CA ASN A 584 13.85 -9.06 10.23
C ASN A 584 14.49 -10.46 10.42
N ALA A 585 14.95 -11.10 9.36
CA ALA A 585 15.52 -12.45 9.39
C ALA A 585 16.76 -12.52 8.49
N LEU A 586 17.75 -11.67 8.78
CA LEU A 586 19.02 -11.60 8.07
C LEU A 586 20.10 -12.40 8.80
N ASP A 587 20.95 -13.08 8.04
CA ASP A 587 22.17 -13.74 8.52
C ASP A 587 23.39 -13.25 7.71
N SER A 588 24.57 -13.78 8.04
CA SER A 588 25.84 -13.43 7.39
C SER A 588 25.86 -13.66 5.87
N ARG A 589 24.96 -14.50 5.34
CA ARG A 589 24.94 -14.82 3.90
C ARG A 589 24.43 -13.66 3.04
N ALA A 590 23.79 -12.65 3.65
CA ALA A 590 23.49 -11.38 2.99
C ALA A 590 24.78 -10.67 2.53
N ASP A 591 25.82 -10.68 3.36
CA ASP A 591 27.12 -10.11 3.01
C ASP A 591 27.82 -10.93 1.91
N ILE A 592 27.67 -12.25 1.91
CA ILE A 592 28.21 -13.13 0.86
C ILE A 592 27.58 -12.79 -0.50
N TYR A 593 26.27 -12.52 -0.53
CA TYR A 593 25.61 -12.07 -1.75
C TYR A 593 26.19 -10.76 -2.28
N ALA A 594 26.31 -9.76 -1.40
CA ALA A 594 26.85 -8.45 -1.77
C ALA A 594 28.32 -8.56 -2.22
N LEU A 595 29.11 -9.44 -1.58
CA LEU A 595 30.48 -9.77 -1.99
C LEU A 595 30.51 -10.47 -3.36
N GLY A 596 29.54 -11.32 -3.67
CA GLY A 596 29.37 -11.94 -4.99
C GLY A 596 29.06 -10.92 -6.09
N VAL A 597 28.18 -9.95 -5.82
CA VAL A 597 27.91 -8.82 -6.72
C VAL A 597 29.16 -7.97 -6.92
N LEU A 598 29.91 -7.70 -5.85
CA LEU A 598 31.18 -6.98 -5.91
C LEU A 598 32.21 -7.73 -6.76
N ALA A 599 32.37 -9.03 -6.55
CA ALA A 599 33.26 -9.89 -7.32
C ALA A 599 32.90 -9.86 -8.81
N TYR A 600 31.61 -9.98 -9.14
CA TYR A 600 31.12 -9.84 -10.52
C TYR A 600 31.58 -8.52 -11.14
N LYS A 601 31.41 -7.40 -10.43
CA LYS A 601 31.84 -6.09 -10.91
C LYS A 601 33.35 -5.97 -11.05
N MET A 602 34.12 -6.52 -10.10
CA MET A 602 35.57 -6.47 -10.14
C MET A 602 36.13 -7.17 -11.38
N VAL A 603 35.53 -8.28 -11.82
CA VAL A 603 36.06 -9.09 -12.94
C VAL A 603 35.43 -8.81 -14.30
N THR A 604 34.29 -8.10 -14.34
CA THR A 604 33.58 -7.76 -15.60
C THR A 604 33.51 -6.25 -15.87
N GLY A 605 33.81 -5.42 -14.88
CA GLY A 605 33.63 -3.96 -14.93
C GLY A 605 32.17 -3.51 -14.85
N GLN A 606 31.20 -4.43 -14.83
CA GLN A 606 29.77 -4.14 -14.90
C GLN A 606 29.01 -4.67 -13.68
N LEU A 607 27.87 -4.09 -13.35
CA LEU A 607 26.96 -4.67 -12.36
C LEU A 607 26.17 -5.84 -12.98
N PRO A 608 25.83 -6.89 -12.21
CA PRO A 608 25.03 -8.01 -12.73
C PRO A 608 23.60 -7.59 -13.06
N PHE A 609 23.07 -6.57 -12.37
CA PHE A 609 21.76 -6.00 -12.61
C PHE A 609 21.88 -4.48 -12.73
N SER A 610 21.22 -3.92 -13.75
CA SER A 610 21.11 -2.47 -13.92
C SER A 610 19.72 -2.15 -14.44
N ALA A 611 19.06 -1.17 -13.83
CA ALA A 611 17.77 -0.70 -14.28
C ALA A 611 17.61 0.80 -14.01
N ASN A 612 16.95 1.50 -14.93
CA ASN A 612 16.67 2.94 -14.81
C ASN A 612 15.72 3.28 -13.64
N GLN A 613 14.98 2.28 -13.15
CA GLN A 613 14.07 2.44 -12.02
C GLN A 613 14.54 1.58 -10.86
N THR A 614 14.68 2.18 -9.68
CA THR A 614 15.08 1.49 -8.45
C THR A 614 14.21 0.27 -8.15
N ALA A 615 12.89 0.37 -8.37
CA ALA A 615 11.98 -0.76 -8.18
C ALA A 615 12.31 -1.96 -9.10
N ALA A 616 12.65 -1.69 -10.37
CA ALA A 616 13.04 -2.73 -11.30
C ALA A 616 14.38 -3.38 -10.92
N LEU A 617 15.33 -2.60 -10.40
CA LEU A 617 16.60 -3.11 -9.88
C LEU A 617 16.38 -4.03 -8.67
N LEU A 618 15.54 -3.62 -7.72
CA LEU A 618 15.19 -4.46 -6.56
C LEU A 618 14.50 -5.77 -6.99
N ILE A 619 13.58 -5.70 -7.96
CA ILE A 619 12.93 -6.90 -8.54
C ILE A 619 13.96 -7.79 -9.23
N ALA A 620 14.97 -7.22 -9.89
CA ALA A 620 16.05 -7.99 -10.50
C ALA A 620 16.86 -8.75 -9.45
N HIS A 621 17.24 -8.10 -8.34
CA HIS A 621 17.89 -8.78 -7.22
C HIS A 621 17.05 -9.93 -6.66
N ILE A 622 15.72 -9.78 -6.57
CA ILE A 622 14.83 -10.85 -6.08
C ILE A 622 14.68 -12.01 -7.09
N ASN A 623 14.33 -11.70 -8.34
CA ASN A 623 13.77 -12.69 -9.27
C ASN A 623 14.70 -13.03 -10.45
N GLN A 624 15.53 -12.10 -10.92
CA GLN A 624 16.31 -12.33 -12.13
C GLN A 624 17.55 -13.19 -11.83
N PRO A 625 17.79 -14.29 -12.56
CA PRO A 625 19.03 -15.04 -12.40
C PRO A 625 20.21 -14.13 -12.73
N PRO A 626 21.32 -14.16 -11.96
CA PRO A 626 22.49 -13.37 -12.27
C PRO A 626 23.05 -13.75 -13.65
N PRO A 627 23.45 -12.79 -14.50
CA PRO A 627 24.09 -13.10 -15.78
C PRO A 627 25.38 -13.90 -15.58
N ASN A 628 25.74 -14.75 -16.54
CA ASN A 628 26.98 -15.51 -16.46
C ASN A 628 28.18 -14.59 -16.72
N PRO A 629 29.15 -14.46 -15.78
CA PRO A 629 30.34 -13.62 -15.98
C PRO A 629 31.13 -13.96 -17.25
N LEU A 630 31.14 -15.23 -17.68
CA LEU A 630 31.82 -15.69 -18.89
C LEU A 630 31.26 -15.09 -20.19
N SER A 631 30.03 -14.56 -20.14
CA SER A 631 29.45 -13.85 -21.30
C SER A 631 30.09 -12.48 -21.53
N ILE A 632 30.75 -11.91 -20.51
CA ILE A 632 31.41 -10.60 -20.57
C ILE A 632 32.92 -10.76 -20.57
N ASN A 633 33.46 -11.64 -19.72
CA ASN A 633 34.89 -11.94 -19.63
C ASN A 633 35.13 -13.45 -19.82
N PRO A 634 35.29 -13.92 -21.07
CA PRO A 634 35.49 -15.34 -21.39
C PRO A 634 36.80 -15.94 -20.85
N ASP A 635 37.78 -15.09 -20.51
CA ASP A 635 39.09 -15.53 -20.03
C ASP A 635 39.08 -15.96 -18.55
N LEU A 636 37.94 -15.77 -17.85
CA LEU A 636 37.79 -16.20 -16.47
C LEU A 636 37.74 -17.74 -16.37
N PRO A 637 38.34 -18.34 -15.32
CA PRO A 637 38.14 -19.75 -15.05
C PRO A 637 36.66 -20.07 -14.82
N ALA A 638 36.17 -21.17 -15.40
CA ALA A 638 34.77 -21.57 -15.28
C ALA A 638 34.34 -21.76 -13.81
N LYS A 639 35.27 -22.24 -12.96
CA LYS A 639 35.06 -22.40 -11.51
C LYS A 639 34.79 -21.05 -10.83
N THR A 640 35.52 -20.00 -11.20
CA THR A 640 35.31 -18.63 -10.71
C THR A 640 33.93 -18.11 -11.06
N ALA A 641 33.51 -18.27 -12.32
CA ALA A 641 32.17 -17.87 -12.75
C ALA A 641 31.08 -18.60 -11.97
N PHE A 642 31.24 -19.90 -11.75
CA PHE A 642 30.31 -20.69 -10.93
C PHE A 642 30.26 -20.21 -9.47
N ALA A 643 31.40 -19.90 -8.86
CA ALA A 643 31.46 -19.38 -7.50
C ALA A 643 30.74 -18.03 -7.37
N ILE A 644 30.93 -17.11 -8.32
CA ILE A 644 30.23 -15.82 -8.38
C ILE A 644 28.71 -16.02 -8.45
N LEU A 645 28.24 -16.94 -9.30
CA LEU A 645 26.82 -17.26 -9.44
C LEU A 645 26.23 -17.88 -8.17
N ASN A 646 26.96 -18.81 -7.52
CA ASN A 646 26.54 -19.42 -6.26
C ASN A 646 26.47 -18.41 -5.11
N ALA A 647 27.43 -17.48 -5.01
CA ALA A 647 27.36 -16.41 -4.01
C ALA A 647 26.12 -15.53 -4.21
N MET A 648 25.70 -15.32 -5.46
CA MET A 648 24.49 -14.56 -5.82
C MET A 648 23.21 -15.41 -5.91
N ALA A 649 23.19 -16.64 -5.38
CA ALA A 649 21.98 -17.46 -5.34
C ALA A 649 20.87 -16.75 -4.57
N LYS A 650 19.62 -16.88 -5.03
CA LYS A 650 18.50 -16.13 -4.45
C LYS A 650 18.14 -16.60 -3.05
N GLU A 651 18.14 -17.91 -2.84
CA GLU A 651 17.96 -18.51 -1.53
C GLU A 651 19.29 -18.51 -0.75
N PRO A 652 19.35 -17.92 0.47
CA PRO A 652 20.59 -17.90 1.27
C PRO A 652 21.13 -19.30 1.56
N SER A 653 20.25 -20.31 1.68
CA SER A 653 20.63 -21.70 1.92
C SER A 653 21.51 -22.31 0.80
N GLN A 654 21.43 -21.77 -0.41
CA GLN A 654 22.16 -22.23 -1.60
C GLN A 654 23.52 -21.55 -1.79
N ARG A 655 23.83 -20.54 -0.96
CA ARG A 655 25.12 -19.83 -1.00
C ARG A 655 26.17 -20.59 -0.19
N PHE A 656 27.41 -20.11 -0.29
CA PHE A 656 28.48 -20.54 0.59
C PHE A 656 28.14 -20.26 2.06
N GLU A 657 28.66 -21.09 2.95
CA GLU A 657 28.41 -20.96 4.39
C GLU A 657 29.06 -19.70 4.98
N ASN A 658 30.22 -19.32 4.46
CA ASN A 658 31.02 -18.17 4.89
C ASN A 658 31.74 -17.52 3.69
N ALA A 659 32.29 -16.32 3.89
CA ALA A 659 32.93 -15.56 2.83
C ALA A 659 34.22 -16.24 2.34
N LYS A 660 34.97 -16.89 3.22
CA LYS A 660 36.19 -17.63 2.84
C LYS A 660 35.88 -18.80 1.89
N GLY A 661 34.82 -19.55 2.15
CA GLY A 661 34.36 -20.63 1.27
C GLY A 661 33.98 -20.12 -0.12
N PHE A 662 33.41 -18.92 -0.22
CA PHE A 662 33.20 -18.26 -1.52
C PHE A 662 34.53 -17.98 -2.24
N VAL A 663 35.53 -17.43 -1.55
CA VAL A 663 36.84 -17.11 -2.15
C VAL A 663 37.61 -18.37 -2.54
N GLU A 664 37.53 -19.47 -1.79
CA GLU A 664 38.11 -20.77 -2.15
C GLU A 664 37.46 -21.38 -3.41
N GLY A 665 36.16 -21.12 -3.61
CA GLY A 665 35.46 -21.43 -4.85
C GLY A 665 35.86 -20.53 -6.02
N PHE A 666 36.15 -19.26 -5.74
CA PHE A 666 36.59 -18.27 -6.73
C PHE A 666 38.01 -18.55 -7.24
N ALA A 667 38.86 -19.07 -6.36
CA ALA A 667 40.27 -19.44 -6.56
C ALA A 667 40.47 -20.65 -7.46
#